data_AF-A0A4V1X7K0-F1
#
_entry.id   AF-A0A4V1X7K0-F1
#
_cell.length_a   1.000
_cell.length_b   1.000
_cell.length_c   1.000
_cell.angle_alpha   90.00
_cell.angle_beta   90.00
_cell.angle_gamma   90.00
#
_symmetry.space_group_name_H-M   'P 1'
#
loop_
_entity.id
_entity.type
_entity.pdbx_description
1 polymer ?
#
loop_
_entity_poly.entity_id
_entity_poly.type
_entity_poly.pdbx_seq_one_letter_code
_entity_poly.pdbx_strand_id
1 'polypeptide(L)'
;MFAQGQHEKLLNLLNGEERRTLSDWLYQYWFFCFKTAKHWGKGPRTWTAELLKFNQYLFTAPSNLPATPQDVIYPSTLHNNDELTPPTDLCRWYIHAHEEDLESISDGDLDPEDNLDPDDDTFWPQWSPNKQQPSFQCHLRNALEHNDFSTTSATDLPVAIPAIAKAADEERSNELLLESLGFSIMSRNLDQIENVLRQLKDKNIDPSPLYPFHLATSFLDGSKSCCDVVYQLARWPHGINGVESRKTYLNEHGHTILDNLMITIIKSHTSAKPVVVDEDFKDVARFVGEEVDICGRWDADSLCIRQLYARGRISIPVNWKHKFCNTSIQAVCHCIEQLFDRMPQRLLLETPSRLYIRRCFGTGCGKKLQLQPLHSLVMTGYHLATQGMDGEDLFGILACALCLIFHGFNPSVRADVSVTALLSLDSFVECDHVELTAAELAEEIMAMPVFGIWNTKIKTGWIVLAGILHRCEAAHLKQVGKDGYNLESLGDCNCMRSAEQGRDAHFMGSTKPDDQLKEIHDMLDIRSPCFVEQRDLGALWSSVLAELLSYRRLKDGLGWTSQYFSMETLREQLEGGRDLAVGYTEHNLLKAHCACHSFGRDWPTMLFDAIDPDIANVYDVWERTRYGKEPRYRYLEDLPASSFSIVKSGEEM
;
A
#
# COMPACT_ATOMS: atom_id res chain seq x y z
N MET A 1 -20.50 0.76 27.54
CA MET A 1 -20.68 0.04 26.27
C MET A 1 -19.99 0.74 25.12
N PHE A 2 -20.41 1.96 24.72
CA PHE A 2 -19.69 2.75 23.71
C PHE A 2 -18.21 2.97 24.06
N ALA A 3 -17.94 3.61 25.20
CA ALA A 3 -16.58 3.81 25.73
C ALA A 3 -15.83 2.52 26.14
N GLN A 4 -16.43 1.34 25.94
CA GLN A 4 -15.84 0.04 26.21
C GLN A 4 -15.61 -0.76 24.91
N GLY A 5 -15.77 -0.13 23.74
CA GLY A 5 -15.62 -0.76 22.42
C GLY A 5 -16.70 -1.81 22.09
N GLN A 6 -17.79 -1.88 22.85
CA GLN A 6 -18.86 -2.87 22.66
C GLN A 6 -19.92 -2.34 21.69
N HIS A 7 -19.50 -1.94 20.49
CA HIS A 7 -20.34 -1.25 19.50
C HIS A 7 -21.50 -2.13 19.01
N GLU A 8 -21.26 -3.40 18.67
CA GLU A 8 -22.34 -4.30 18.23
C GLU A 8 -23.42 -4.52 19.30
N LYS A 9 -23.00 -4.70 20.56
CA LYS A 9 -23.93 -4.84 21.68
C LYS A 9 -24.74 -3.56 21.87
N LEU A 10 -24.12 -2.40 21.67
CA LEU A 10 -24.80 -1.11 21.75
C LEU A 10 -25.83 -0.97 20.64
N LEU A 11 -25.44 -1.22 19.38
CA LEU A 11 -26.34 -1.13 18.23
C LEU A 11 -27.53 -2.10 18.34
N ASN A 12 -27.33 -3.28 18.93
CA ASN A 12 -28.39 -4.26 19.17
C ASN A 12 -29.40 -3.85 20.25
N LEU A 13 -29.04 -2.95 21.17
CA LEU A 13 -29.95 -2.43 22.21
C LEU A 13 -30.80 -1.25 21.71
N LEU A 14 -30.34 -0.55 20.67
CA LEU A 14 -31.02 0.62 20.13
C LEU A 14 -32.13 0.23 19.16
N ASN A 15 -33.24 0.97 19.21
CA ASN A 15 -34.29 0.85 18.22
C ASN A 15 -33.84 1.40 16.84
N GLY A 16 -34.62 1.18 15.79
CA GLY A 16 -34.21 1.54 14.41
C GLY A 16 -34.02 3.03 14.16
N GLU A 17 -34.63 3.91 14.95
CA GLU A 17 -34.42 5.35 14.88
C GLU A 17 -33.21 5.78 15.68
N GLU A 18 -33.08 5.33 16.93
CA GLU A 18 -31.90 5.57 17.76
C GLU A 18 -30.61 5.08 17.11
N ARG A 19 -30.66 3.90 16.47
CA ARG A 19 -29.53 3.36 15.72
C ARG A 19 -29.14 4.25 14.56
N ARG A 20 -30.11 4.81 13.83
CA ARG A 20 -29.86 5.76 12.73
C ARG A 20 -29.21 7.03 13.24
N THR A 21 -29.83 7.67 14.24
CA THR A 21 -29.30 8.89 14.83
C THR A 21 -27.89 8.71 15.36
N LEU A 22 -27.60 7.57 16.02
CA LEU A 22 -26.25 7.29 16.51
C LEU A 22 -25.26 7.02 15.36
N SER A 23 -25.62 6.23 14.35
CA SER A 23 -24.75 5.96 13.19
C SER A 23 -24.41 7.23 12.41
N ASP A 24 -25.40 8.10 12.15
CA ASP A 24 -25.19 9.39 11.49
C ASP A 24 -24.23 10.27 12.30
N TRP A 25 -24.42 10.34 13.61
CA TRP A 25 -23.55 11.09 14.51
C TRP A 25 -22.11 10.54 14.55
N LEU A 26 -21.94 9.22 14.61
CA LEU A 26 -20.62 8.57 14.59
C LEU A 26 -19.88 8.80 13.28
N TYR A 27 -20.60 8.74 12.15
CA TYR A 27 -20.02 9.09 10.84
C TYR A 27 -19.58 10.55 10.80
N GLN A 28 -20.42 11.49 11.29
CA GLN A 28 -20.05 12.90 11.34
C GLN A 28 -18.82 13.14 12.24
N TYR A 29 -18.71 12.43 13.37
CA TYR A 29 -17.54 12.51 14.25
C TYR A 29 -16.29 11.94 13.57
N TRP A 30 -16.40 10.77 12.92
CA TRP A 30 -15.30 10.17 12.18
C TRP A 30 -14.82 11.10 11.05
N PHE A 31 -15.73 11.70 10.30
CA PHE A 31 -15.39 12.63 9.21
C PHE A 31 -14.73 13.90 9.76
N PHE A 32 -15.22 14.44 10.87
CA PHE A 32 -14.58 15.53 11.59
C PHE A 32 -13.15 15.17 11.98
N CYS A 33 -12.92 14.00 12.59
CA CYS A 33 -11.59 13.55 13.00
C CYS A 33 -10.65 13.40 11.79
N PHE A 34 -11.14 12.78 10.70
CA PHE A 34 -10.39 12.63 9.45
C PHE A 34 -10.00 13.98 8.85
N LYS A 35 -10.95 14.91 8.69
CA LYS A 35 -10.69 16.23 8.10
C LYS A 35 -9.77 17.06 8.98
N THR A 36 -9.96 17.00 10.30
CA THR A 36 -9.09 17.67 11.26
C THR A 36 -7.67 17.12 11.19
N ALA A 37 -7.48 15.80 11.21
CA ALA A 37 -6.15 15.17 11.10
C ALA A 37 -5.46 15.51 9.78
N LYS A 38 -6.20 15.44 8.66
CA LYS A 38 -5.69 15.72 7.30
C LYS A 38 -5.08 17.11 7.18
N HIS A 39 -5.66 18.09 7.87
CA HIS A 39 -5.25 19.49 7.78
C HIS A 39 -4.61 20.02 9.07
N TRP A 40 -4.34 19.16 10.06
CA TRP A 40 -3.76 19.59 11.31
C TRP A 40 -2.39 20.23 11.08
N GLY A 41 -2.24 21.48 11.51
CA GLY A 41 -1.06 22.32 11.24
C GLY A 41 -1.28 23.40 10.18
N LYS A 42 -2.37 23.36 9.40
CA LYS A 42 -2.68 24.36 8.36
C LYS A 42 -4.18 24.65 8.21
N GLY A 43 -4.52 25.82 7.70
CA GLY A 43 -5.93 26.18 7.38
C GLY A 43 -6.83 26.38 8.61
N PRO A 44 -8.15 26.08 8.54
CA PRO A 44 -9.07 26.30 9.66
C PRO A 44 -8.72 25.48 10.90
N ARG A 45 -8.68 26.15 12.07
CA ARG A 45 -8.40 25.52 13.38
C ARG A 45 -9.60 24.83 14.01
N THR A 46 -10.80 25.16 13.55
CA THR A 46 -12.07 24.68 14.09
C THR A 46 -12.96 24.24 12.95
N TRP A 47 -13.52 23.04 13.07
CA TRP A 47 -14.41 22.47 12.08
C TRP A 47 -15.81 22.31 12.68
N THR A 48 -16.73 23.18 12.28
CA THR A 48 -18.14 23.10 12.68
C THR A 48 -18.95 22.30 11.65
N ALA A 49 -20.16 21.87 11.99
CA ALA A 49 -21.07 21.20 11.06
C ALA A 49 -21.32 22.00 9.76
N GLU A 50 -21.32 23.33 9.86
CA GLU A 50 -21.47 24.25 8.72
C GLU A 50 -20.22 24.27 7.83
N LEU A 51 -19.03 24.40 8.40
CA LEU A 51 -17.76 24.35 7.65
C LEU A 51 -17.53 22.97 7.01
N LEU A 52 -17.99 21.91 7.70
CA LEU A 52 -18.04 20.55 7.18
C LEU A 52 -19.15 20.38 6.15
N LYS A 53 -20.05 21.35 5.95
CA LYS A 53 -21.13 21.31 4.96
C LYS A 53 -22.09 20.12 5.10
N PHE A 54 -22.29 19.57 6.31
CA PHE A 54 -23.17 18.41 6.51
C PHE A 54 -24.62 18.66 6.05
N ASN A 55 -25.09 19.91 6.16
CA ASN A 55 -26.41 20.33 5.70
C ASN A 55 -26.63 20.14 4.18
N GLN A 56 -25.57 20.17 3.37
CA GLN A 56 -25.66 19.98 1.91
C GLN A 56 -25.93 18.52 1.51
N TYR A 57 -25.77 17.60 2.45
CA TYR A 57 -25.87 16.16 2.24
C TYR A 57 -27.09 15.53 2.93
N LEU A 58 -27.98 16.35 3.52
CA LEU A 58 -29.24 15.90 4.11
C LEU A 58 -30.24 15.55 3.00
N PHE A 59 -30.20 14.32 2.49
CA PHE A 59 -31.24 13.83 1.57
C PHE A 59 -32.45 13.28 2.34
N THR A 60 -33.63 13.78 1.98
CA THR A 60 -34.97 13.35 2.43
C THR A 60 -35.42 12.02 1.80
N ALA A 61 -34.53 11.04 1.64
CA ALA A 61 -34.88 9.71 1.17
C ALA A 61 -34.88 8.70 2.34
N PRO A 62 -35.95 7.90 2.53
CA PRO A 62 -35.96 6.84 3.52
C PRO A 62 -35.11 5.66 3.02
N SER A 63 -34.44 4.99 3.96
CA SER A 63 -33.65 3.75 3.82
C SER A 63 -32.20 3.90 3.33
N ASN A 64 -31.28 4.19 4.25
CA ASN A 64 -30.11 3.36 4.57
C ASN A 64 -29.27 4.05 5.66
N LEU A 65 -28.74 3.25 6.60
CA LEU A 65 -27.82 3.71 7.64
C LEU A 65 -26.49 4.12 6.99
N PRO A 66 -25.88 5.29 7.30
CA PRO A 66 -24.49 5.54 6.97
C PRO A 66 -23.61 4.56 7.76
N ALA A 67 -22.81 3.79 7.04
CA ALA A 67 -21.95 2.77 7.62
C ALA A 67 -20.57 3.37 7.96
N THR A 68 -20.10 3.11 9.18
CA THR A 68 -18.68 3.16 9.55
C THR A 68 -17.93 1.97 8.91
N PRO A 69 -16.59 1.99 8.81
CA PRO A 69 -15.81 0.91 8.20
C PRO A 69 -16.05 -0.50 8.79
N GLN A 70 -16.70 -0.59 9.96
CA GLN A 70 -16.92 -1.84 10.72
C GLN A 70 -18.39 -2.30 10.76
N ASP A 71 -19.32 -1.63 10.07
CA ASP A 71 -20.76 -1.93 10.21
C ASP A 71 -21.27 -3.13 9.38
N VAL A 72 -22.14 -3.94 10.02
CA VAL A 72 -22.85 -5.09 9.44
C VAL A 72 -24.14 -4.66 8.73
N ILE A 73 -24.41 -5.18 7.52
CA ILE A 73 -25.54 -4.77 6.66
C ILE A 73 -26.90 -5.34 7.13
N TYR A 74 -27.94 -4.51 7.08
CA TYR A 74 -29.34 -4.92 6.84
C TYR A 74 -29.81 -4.40 5.47
N PRO A 75 -30.57 -5.19 4.68
CA PRO A 75 -30.90 -4.81 3.30
C PRO A 75 -32.03 -3.79 3.24
N SER A 76 -31.87 -2.72 2.47
CA SER A 76 -32.99 -1.94 1.91
C SER A 76 -32.61 -1.28 0.59
N THR A 77 -33.46 -1.53 -0.41
CA THR A 77 -33.38 -1.07 -1.79
C THR A 77 -34.26 0.16 -1.99
N LEU A 78 -33.70 1.28 -2.47
CA LEU A 78 -34.45 2.25 -3.27
C LEU A 78 -33.50 3.12 -4.11
N HIS A 79 -33.69 3.04 -5.44
CA HIS A 79 -32.97 3.80 -6.45
C HIS A 79 -33.59 5.19 -6.60
N ASN A 80 -32.80 6.24 -6.38
CA ASN A 80 -33.03 7.56 -6.99
C ASN A 80 -31.96 7.82 -8.08
N ASN A 81 -32.44 8.22 -9.26
CA ASN A 81 -31.73 8.29 -10.54
C ASN A 81 -31.21 9.70 -10.90
N ASP A 82 -30.66 10.46 -9.94
CA ASP A 82 -29.72 11.53 -10.32
C ASP A 82 -28.34 10.89 -10.49
N GLU A 83 -27.72 11.01 -11.66
CA GLU A 83 -26.45 10.36 -11.95
C GLU A 83 -25.33 11.02 -11.13
N LEU A 84 -24.63 10.24 -10.28
CA LEU A 84 -23.44 10.73 -9.58
C LEU A 84 -22.38 11.04 -10.64
N THR A 85 -21.82 12.25 -10.62
CA THR A 85 -20.69 12.56 -11.50
C THR A 85 -19.50 11.68 -11.11
N PRO A 86 -19.03 10.78 -11.99
CA PRO A 86 -17.89 9.94 -11.67
C PRO A 86 -16.62 10.80 -11.56
N PRO A 87 -15.64 10.39 -10.75
CA PRO A 87 -14.30 10.98 -10.78
C PRO A 87 -13.68 10.78 -12.17
N THR A 88 -12.72 11.63 -12.52
CA THR A 88 -11.93 11.47 -13.75
C THR A 88 -11.21 10.11 -13.75
N ASP A 89 -11.03 9.48 -14.91
CA ASP A 89 -10.19 8.28 -15.06
C ASP A 89 -8.68 8.58 -15.00
N LEU A 90 -8.32 9.85 -14.95
CA LEU A 90 -6.94 10.32 -14.97
C LEU A 90 -6.33 10.32 -13.56
N CYS A 91 -5.32 9.47 -13.35
CA CYS A 91 -4.61 9.37 -12.08
C CYS A 91 -3.84 10.66 -11.74
N ARG A 92 -3.61 10.85 -10.43
CA ARG A 92 -2.58 11.75 -9.91
C ARG A 92 -1.31 10.95 -9.64
N TRP A 93 -0.21 11.60 -9.31
CA TRP A 93 1.04 10.88 -9.00
C TRP A 93 1.98 11.66 -8.08
N TYR A 94 2.79 10.89 -7.37
CA TYR A 94 3.84 11.37 -6.48
C TYR A 94 5.22 11.04 -7.04
N ILE A 95 6.08 12.04 -7.13
CA ILE A 95 7.47 11.93 -7.57
C ILE A 95 8.36 12.16 -6.36
N HIS A 96 9.15 11.15 -6.00
CA HIS A 96 10.23 11.31 -5.04
C HIS A 96 11.34 12.15 -5.69
N ALA A 97 11.74 13.22 -5.02
CA ALA A 97 12.79 14.14 -5.47
C ALA A 97 13.76 14.44 -4.31
N HIS A 98 15.01 14.78 -4.66
CA HIS A 98 15.98 15.19 -3.65
C HIS A 98 15.60 16.53 -3.03
N GLU A 99 15.99 16.74 -1.78
CA GLU A 99 15.72 17.98 -1.06
C GLU A 99 16.35 19.21 -1.73
N GLU A 100 17.46 19.04 -2.46
CA GLU A 100 18.15 20.09 -3.20
C GLU A 100 17.39 20.56 -4.46
N ASP A 101 16.48 19.72 -4.98
CA ASP A 101 15.67 20.01 -6.17
C ASP A 101 14.35 20.73 -5.84
N LEU A 102 14.04 20.91 -4.55
CA LEU A 102 12.83 21.56 -4.08
C LEU A 102 13.11 23.03 -3.73
N GLU A 103 12.74 23.95 -4.62
CA GLU A 103 12.73 25.38 -4.30
C GLU A 103 11.67 25.68 -3.22
N SER A 104 12.14 25.93 -2.00
CA SER A 104 11.30 26.43 -0.90
C SER A 104 10.82 27.85 -1.24
N ILE A 105 9.59 27.97 -1.74
CA ILE A 105 8.92 29.27 -1.79
C ILE A 105 8.62 29.68 -0.34
N SER A 106 9.16 30.82 0.08
CA SER A 106 8.86 31.41 1.38
C SER A 106 7.38 31.79 1.42
N ASP A 107 6.58 31.03 2.15
CA ASP A 107 5.23 31.46 2.51
C ASP A 107 5.35 32.71 3.38
N GLY A 108 4.86 33.84 2.87
CA GLY A 108 4.79 35.07 3.65
C GLY A 108 3.86 34.88 4.86
N ASP A 109 4.20 35.53 5.98
CA ASP A 109 3.36 35.60 7.17
C ASP A 109 2.03 36.30 6.86
N LEU A 110 1.05 35.58 6.31
CA LEU A 110 -0.30 36.06 6.09
C LEU A 110 -1.27 35.12 6.80
N ASP A 111 -1.84 35.60 7.91
CA ASP A 111 -2.99 35.03 8.61
C ASP A 111 -4.26 35.78 8.13
N PRO A 112 -4.94 35.39 7.04
CA PRO A 112 -6.32 35.77 6.82
C PRO A 112 -7.23 34.59 7.19
N GLU A 113 -7.65 34.54 8.46
CA GLU A 113 -8.58 33.53 9.00
C GLU A 113 -10.01 33.66 8.38
N ASP A 114 -10.33 34.76 7.68
CA ASP A 114 -11.72 35.11 7.33
C ASP A 114 -12.17 34.83 5.87
N ASN A 115 -11.35 34.23 4.99
CA ASN A 115 -11.74 33.95 3.60
C ASN A 115 -11.11 32.68 3.00
N LEU A 116 -10.85 31.64 3.81
CA LEU A 116 -10.36 30.36 3.29
C LEU A 116 -11.51 29.51 2.77
N ASP A 117 -11.42 29.03 1.53
CA ASP A 117 -12.33 28.00 1.03
C ASP A 117 -12.02 26.68 1.75
N PRO A 118 -12.96 26.10 2.51
CA PRO A 118 -12.75 24.84 3.24
C PRO A 118 -12.57 23.61 2.33
N ASP A 119 -12.78 23.75 1.02
CA ASP A 119 -12.60 22.67 0.04
C ASP A 119 -11.35 22.85 -0.85
N ASP A 120 -10.65 23.99 -0.78
CA ASP A 120 -9.40 24.24 -1.53
C ASP A 120 -8.23 24.51 -0.57
N ASP A 121 -7.45 23.45 -0.30
CA ASP A 121 -6.31 23.48 0.62
C ASP A 121 -4.98 23.88 -0.03
N THR A 122 -5.01 24.33 -1.29
CA THR A 122 -3.83 24.64 -2.10
C THR A 122 -3.00 25.79 -1.51
N PHE A 123 -3.66 26.79 -0.93
CA PHE A 123 -3.02 28.01 -0.43
C PHE A 123 -3.26 28.24 1.07
N TRP A 124 -3.59 27.18 1.80
CA TRP A 124 -3.82 27.33 3.24
C TRP A 124 -2.51 27.63 3.97
N PRO A 125 -2.44 28.71 4.77
CA PRO A 125 -1.25 29.04 5.51
C PRO A 125 -1.02 28.00 6.63
N GLN A 126 0.27 27.78 6.92
CA GLN A 126 0.69 27.05 8.10
C GLN A 126 0.30 27.82 9.36
N TRP A 127 -0.06 27.11 10.42
CA TRP A 127 -0.38 27.74 11.69
C TRP A 127 0.86 28.37 12.31
N SER A 128 0.73 29.63 12.77
CA SER A 128 1.85 30.29 13.44
C SER A 128 2.28 29.52 14.70
N PRO A 129 3.58 29.26 14.89
CA PRO A 129 4.10 28.53 16.06
C PRO A 129 3.93 29.30 17.38
N ASN A 130 3.66 30.61 17.32
CA ASN A 130 3.57 31.50 18.49
C ASN A 130 2.22 31.48 19.23
N LYS A 131 1.16 30.89 18.66
CA LYS A 131 -0.15 30.76 19.33
C LYS A 131 -0.15 29.42 20.10
N GLN A 132 -0.31 29.45 21.43
CA GLN A 132 -0.53 28.23 22.23
C GLN A 132 -1.74 27.49 21.68
N GLN A 133 -1.53 26.25 21.24
CA GLN A 133 -2.58 25.41 20.68
C GLN A 133 -2.91 24.26 21.63
N PRO A 134 -4.18 23.86 21.77
CA PRO A 134 -4.51 22.61 22.42
C PRO A 134 -3.87 21.45 21.63
N SER A 135 -3.55 20.37 22.34
CA SER A 135 -3.12 19.13 21.70
C SER A 135 -4.22 18.61 20.76
N PHE A 136 -3.83 17.82 19.76
CA PHE A 136 -4.80 17.24 18.82
C PHE A 136 -5.85 16.38 19.55
N GLN A 137 -5.42 15.61 20.54
CA GLN A 137 -6.26 14.78 21.39
C GLN A 137 -7.27 15.64 22.18
N CYS A 138 -6.82 16.76 22.77
CA CYS A 138 -7.68 17.71 23.47
C CYS A 138 -8.71 18.30 22.50
N HIS A 139 -8.33 18.59 21.25
CA HIS A 139 -9.26 19.07 20.23
C HIS A 139 -10.34 18.02 19.90
N LEU A 140 -9.96 16.75 19.70
CA LEU A 140 -10.90 15.65 19.46
C LEU A 140 -11.86 15.42 20.63
N ARG A 141 -11.37 15.50 21.87
CA ARG A 141 -12.19 15.42 23.09
C ARG A 141 -13.15 16.59 23.21
N ASN A 142 -12.65 17.82 23.03
CA ASN A 142 -13.48 19.02 23.13
C ASN A 142 -14.60 19.00 22.09
N ALA A 143 -14.32 18.52 20.87
CA ALA A 143 -15.36 18.37 19.86
C ALA A 143 -16.48 17.41 20.29
N LEU A 144 -16.15 16.31 20.99
CA LEU A 144 -17.16 15.45 21.60
C LEU A 144 -17.99 16.21 22.64
N GLU A 145 -17.35 16.95 23.55
CA GLU A 145 -18.05 17.67 24.62
C GLU A 145 -19.04 18.71 24.12
N HIS A 146 -18.63 19.50 23.12
CA HIS A 146 -19.42 20.63 22.61
C HIS A 146 -20.38 20.20 21.49
N ASN A 147 -20.06 19.11 20.78
CA ASN A 147 -20.84 18.57 19.66
C ASN A 147 -20.99 19.54 18.46
N ASP A 148 -20.13 20.55 18.34
CA ASP A 148 -20.20 21.59 17.30
C ASP A 148 -19.95 21.06 15.88
N PHE A 149 -19.35 19.87 15.76
CA PHE A 149 -19.11 19.21 14.48
C PHE A 149 -20.39 18.62 13.88
N SER A 150 -21.45 18.39 14.67
CA SER A 150 -22.63 17.62 14.23
C SER A 150 -23.86 18.50 13.97
N THR A 151 -24.68 18.09 12.99
CA THR A 151 -26.02 18.64 12.81
C THR A 151 -27.05 18.03 13.77
N THR A 152 -26.72 16.92 14.43
CA THR A 152 -27.58 16.23 15.39
C THR A 152 -27.42 16.88 16.76
N SER A 153 -28.53 17.31 17.37
CA SER A 153 -28.48 17.89 18.71
C SER A 153 -28.00 16.86 19.74
N ALA A 154 -27.17 17.28 20.69
CA ALA A 154 -26.70 16.43 21.78
C ALA A 154 -27.86 15.87 22.64
N THR A 155 -29.02 16.54 22.65
CA THR A 155 -30.24 16.09 23.35
C THR A 155 -30.94 14.92 22.66
N ASP A 156 -30.70 14.74 21.36
CA ASP A 156 -31.41 13.78 20.53
C ASP A 156 -30.62 12.46 20.39
N LEU A 157 -29.40 12.43 20.94
CA LEU A 157 -28.53 11.27 20.90
C LEU A 157 -28.94 10.24 21.95
N PRO A 158 -28.95 8.94 21.61
CA PRO A 158 -29.27 7.86 22.56
C PRO A 158 -28.12 7.56 23.53
N VAL A 159 -27.12 8.44 23.62
CA VAL A 159 -25.91 8.28 24.43
C VAL A 159 -25.59 9.56 25.18
N ALA A 160 -25.05 9.42 26.39
CA ALA A 160 -24.64 10.56 27.20
C ALA A 160 -23.26 11.09 26.77
N ILE A 161 -23.25 12.11 25.90
CA ILE A 161 -22.03 12.75 25.39
C ILE A 161 -21.01 13.14 26.49
N PRO A 162 -21.41 13.77 27.61
CA PRO A 162 -20.44 14.13 28.65
C PRO A 162 -19.75 12.91 29.28
N ALA A 163 -20.42 11.75 29.32
CA ALA A 163 -19.83 10.52 29.82
C ALA A 163 -18.83 9.91 28.81
N ILE A 164 -19.08 10.06 27.50
CA ILE A 164 -18.17 9.64 26.45
C ILE A 164 -16.91 10.49 26.47
N ALA A 165 -17.07 11.82 26.48
CA ALA A 165 -15.93 12.74 26.55
C ALA A 165 -15.08 12.54 27.81
N LYS A 166 -15.72 12.33 28.97
CA LYS A 166 -15.02 12.00 30.22
C LYS A 166 -14.27 10.66 30.18
N ALA A 167 -14.75 9.69 29.39
CA ALA A 167 -14.06 8.42 29.19
C ALA A 167 -12.89 8.56 28.19
N ALA A 168 -12.99 9.51 27.26
CA ALA A 168 -11.95 9.85 26.30
C ALA A 168 -10.87 10.78 26.88
N ASP A 169 -10.94 11.15 28.16
CA ASP A 169 -10.00 12.10 28.76
C ASP A 169 -8.55 11.58 28.79
N GLU A 170 -7.60 12.44 28.43
CA GLU A 170 -6.17 12.10 28.27
C GLU A 170 -5.52 11.61 29.58
N GLU A 171 -6.01 12.07 30.74
CA GLU A 171 -5.52 11.63 32.05
C GLU A 171 -5.93 10.17 32.37
N ARG A 172 -6.96 9.66 31.69
CA ARG A 172 -7.62 8.40 32.03
C ARG A 172 -7.38 7.31 30.99
N SER A 173 -7.04 7.70 29.77
CA SER A 173 -6.96 6.79 28.64
C SER A 173 -5.91 7.21 27.62
N ASN A 174 -5.15 6.23 27.15
CA ASN A 174 -4.22 6.40 26.04
C ASN A 174 -4.92 6.22 24.66
N GLU A 175 -6.20 5.84 24.65
CA GLU A 175 -6.94 5.53 23.43
C GLU A 175 -7.01 6.73 22.48
N LEU A 176 -7.25 7.96 22.96
CA LEU A 176 -7.28 9.13 22.07
C LEU A 176 -5.94 9.41 21.39
N LEU A 177 -4.82 9.06 22.02
CA LEU A 177 -3.50 9.19 21.41
C LEU A 177 -3.29 8.13 20.32
N LEU A 178 -3.79 6.91 20.52
CA LEU A 178 -3.79 5.85 19.50
C LEU A 178 -4.74 6.19 18.34
N GLU A 179 -5.95 6.67 18.62
CA GLU A 179 -6.90 7.16 17.61
C GLU A 179 -6.30 8.32 16.80
N SER A 180 -5.57 9.22 17.47
CA SER A 180 -4.85 10.30 16.79
C SER A 180 -3.82 9.78 15.80
N LEU A 181 -3.08 8.71 16.16
CA LEU A 181 -2.18 8.03 15.22
C LEU A 181 -2.98 7.43 14.06
N GLY A 182 -4.09 6.75 14.35
CA GLY A 182 -4.98 6.16 13.37
C GLY A 182 -5.45 7.17 12.33
N PHE A 183 -6.05 8.27 12.75
CA PHE A 183 -6.51 9.33 11.84
C PHE A 183 -5.36 10.02 11.10
N SER A 184 -4.19 10.18 11.72
CA SER A 184 -3.01 10.74 11.05
C SER A 184 -2.51 9.82 9.92
N ILE A 185 -2.49 8.50 10.15
CA ILE A 185 -2.17 7.49 9.12
C ILE A 185 -3.23 7.51 8.02
N MET A 186 -4.51 7.40 8.40
CA MET A 186 -5.63 7.37 7.47
C MET A 186 -5.70 8.62 6.60
N SER A 187 -5.27 9.79 7.10
CA SER A 187 -5.24 11.06 6.37
C SER A 187 -3.89 11.37 5.70
N ARG A 188 -2.87 10.53 5.93
CA ARG A 188 -1.52 10.65 5.37
C ARG A 188 -0.81 11.96 5.77
N ASN A 189 -1.10 12.46 6.98
CA ASN A 189 -0.43 13.63 7.54
C ASN A 189 0.90 13.20 8.21
N LEU A 190 1.99 13.27 7.45
CA LEU A 190 3.32 12.80 7.88
C LEU A 190 3.84 13.53 9.14
N ASP A 191 3.62 14.84 9.24
CA ASP A 191 4.05 15.65 10.39
C ASP A 191 3.31 15.22 11.66
N GLN A 192 2.01 14.94 11.56
CA GLN A 192 1.25 14.42 12.69
C GLN A 192 1.62 12.99 13.07
N ILE A 193 1.86 12.12 12.09
CA ILE A 193 2.35 10.76 12.36
C ILE A 193 3.65 10.83 13.17
N GLU A 194 4.62 11.63 12.73
CA GLU A 194 5.90 11.77 13.43
C GLU A 194 5.71 12.32 14.86
N ASN A 195 4.90 13.36 15.02
CA ASN A 195 4.65 13.99 16.31
C ASN A 195 3.90 13.07 17.29
N VAL A 196 2.91 12.32 16.82
CA VAL A 196 2.15 11.38 17.65
C VAL A 196 2.99 10.17 18.03
N LEU A 197 3.79 9.64 17.09
CA LEU A 197 4.74 8.57 17.40
C LEU A 197 5.69 9.02 18.52
N ARG A 198 6.35 10.18 18.40
CA ARG A 198 7.23 10.73 19.46
C ARG A 198 6.54 10.71 20.84
N GLN A 199 5.30 11.19 20.92
CA GLN A 199 4.51 11.17 22.16
C GLN A 199 4.24 9.76 22.68
N LEU A 200 3.94 8.79 21.80
CA LEU A 200 3.73 7.39 22.20
C LEU A 200 4.99 6.77 22.81
N LYS A 201 6.20 7.09 22.29
CA LYS A 201 7.47 6.66 22.91
C LYS A 201 7.68 7.32 24.25
N ASP A 202 7.50 8.63 24.33
CA ASP A 202 7.72 9.37 25.57
C ASP A 202 6.81 8.86 26.70
N LYS A 203 5.60 8.41 26.35
CA LYS A 203 4.62 7.81 27.27
C LYS A 203 4.72 6.28 27.38
N ASN A 204 5.61 5.62 26.64
CA ASN A 204 5.78 4.17 26.56
C ASN A 204 4.47 3.40 26.26
N ILE A 205 3.76 3.83 25.23
CA ILE A 205 2.48 3.25 24.78
C ILE A 205 2.73 2.43 23.51
N ASP A 206 2.22 1.19 23.49
CA ASP A 206 2.33 0.28 22.35
C ASP A 206 1.29 0.61 21.26
N PRO A 207 1.70 1.00 20.03
CA PRO A 207 0.79 1.24 18.93
C PRO A 207 0.36 -0.04 18.19
N SER A 208 0.91 -1.21 18.51
CA SER A 208 0.63 -2.47 17.81
C SER A 208 -0.86 -2.86 17.73
N PRO A 209 -1.72 -2.55 18.73
CA PRO A 209 -3.16 -2.83 18.62
C PRO A 209 -3.87 -2.13 17.45
N LEU A 210 -3.29 -1.05 16.91
CA LEU A 210 -3.81 -0.32 15.74
C LEU A 210 -3.44 -1.01 14.41
N TYR A 211 -2.47 -1.91 14.44
CA TYR A 211 -1.80 -2.47 13.26
C TYR A 211 -1.39 -1.37 12.25
N PRO A 212 -0.50 -0.44 12.64
CA PRO A 212 -0.25 0.80 11.88
C PRO A 212 0.13 0.59 10.41
N PHE A 213 0.87 -0.48 10.09
CA PHE A 213 1.27 -0.79 8.72
C PHE A 213 0.11 -1.32 7.87
N HIS A 214 -0.78 -2.15 8.45
CA HIS A 214 -2.00 -2.58 7.78
C HIS A 214 -2.92 -1.39 7.56
N LEU A 215 -3.07 -0.52 8.55
CA LEU A 215 -3.84 0.72 8.38
C LEU A 215 -3.26 1.61 7.27
N ALA A 216 -1.93 1.80 7.24
CA ALA A 216 -1.25 2.57 6.20
C ALA A 216 -1.46 2.01 4.80
N THR A 217 -1.38 0.68 4.66
CA THR A 217 -1.57 0.00 3.36
C THR A 217 -3.04 -0.05 2.94
N SER A 218 -3.98 -0.09 3.89
CA SER A 218 -5.43 0.05 3.60
C SER A 218 -5.80 1.46 3.16
N PHE A 219 -5.10 2.50 3.60
CA PHE A 219 -5.32 3.89 3.20
C PHE A 219 -4.22 4.42 2.26
N LEU A 220 -3.56 3.52 1.53
CA LEU A 220 -2.44 3.85 0.63
C LEU A 220 -2.87 4.86 -0.46
N ASP A 221 -2.08 5.91 -0.64
CA ASP A 221 -2.31 7.00 -1.59
C ASP A 221 -1.02 7.30 -2.36
N GLY A 222 -0.91 6.74 -3.55
CA GLY A 222 0.20 6.87 -4.49
C GLY A 222 0.38 8.28 -5.07
N SER A 223 -0.53 9.22 -4.77
CA SER A 223 -0.44 10.59 -5.26
C SER A 223 0.01 11.60 -4.21
N LYS A 224 -0.31 11.36 -2.94
CA LYS A 224 0.00 12.29 -1.85
C LYS A 224 1.21 11.88 -1.04
N SER A 225 1.38 10.58 -0.78
CA SER A 225 2.43 10.08 0.10
C SER A 225 3.19 8.90 -0.48
N CYS A 226 2.70 8.23 -1.51
CA CYS A 226 3.30 6.99 -2.02
C CYS A 226 3.59 6.01 -0.88
N CYS A 227 4.86 5.70 -0.61
CA CYS A 227 5.31 4.84 0.49
C CYS A 227 5.65 5.59 1.80
N ASP A 228 5.57 6.91 1.86
CA ASP A 228 6.15 7.72 2.94
C ASP A 228 5.54 7.43 4.31
N VAL A 229 4.26 7.08 4.37
CA VAL A 229 3.64 6.66 5.63
C VAL A 229 4.28 5.37 6.16
N VAL A 230 4.50 4.37 5.29
CA VAL A 230 5.18 3.12 5.64
C VAL A 230 6.61 3.40 6.08
N TYR A 231 7.31 4.29 5.36
CA TYR A 231 8.65 4.74 5.73
C TYR A 231 8.70 5.39 7.11
N GLN A 232 7.79 6.33 7.41
CA GLN A 232 7.75 7.00 8.72
C GLN A 232 7.46 6.03 9.86
N LEU A 233 6.53 5.09 9.66
CA LEU A 233 6.27 4.03 10.63
C LEU A 233 7.49 3.11 10.82
N ALA A 234 8.25 2.86 9.76
CA ALA A 234 9.42 2.01 9.78
C ALA A 234 10.63 2.62 10.49
N ARG A 235 10.78 3.95 10.46
CA ARG A 235 11.80 4.67 11.23
C ARG A 235 11.60 4.60 12.73
N TRP A 236 10.42 4.18 13.17
CA TRP A 236 10.09 4.13 14.58
C TRP A 236 10.93 3.06 15.31
N PRO A 237 11.68 3.41 16.38
CA PRO A 237 12.60 2.48 17.04
C PRO A 237 11.96 1.19 17.57
N HIS A 238 10.67 1.26 17.92
CA HIS A 238 9.88 0.11 18.39
C HIS A 238 9.06 -0.56 17.27
N GLY A 239 8.98 0.05 16.09
CA GLY A 239 8.13 -0.44 14.99
C GLY A 239 8.68 -1.68 14.30
N ILE A 240 10.01 -1.82 14.23
CA ILE A 240 10.61 -2.86 13.39
C ILE A 240 11.90 -3.52 13.96
N ASN A 241 12.71 -2.83 14.77
CA ASN A 241 14.06 -3.30 15.11
C ASN A 241 14.15 -4.21 16.35
N GLY A 242 13.13 -5.02 16.65
CA GLY A 242 13.13 -5.86 17.85
C GLY A 242 12.26 -7.12 17.80
N VAL A 243 12.16 -7.80 18.95
CA VAL A 243 11.37 -9.02 19.23
C VAL A 243 9.88 -8.85 18.88
N GLU A 244 9.42 -7.60 18.76
CA GLU A 244 8.02 -7.24 18.48
C GLU A 244 7.68 -7.08 16.99
N SER A 245 8.66 -7.20 16.08
CA SER A 245 8.46 -7.12 14.61
C SER A 245 7.36 -8.07 14.10
N ARG A 246 7.17 -9.23 14.73
CA ARG A 246 6.08 -10.15 14.38
C ARG A 246 4.70 -9.61 14.74
N LYS A 247 4.59 -8.85 15.84
CA LYS A 247 3.32 -8.23 16.28
C LYS A 247 2.90 -7.11 15.32
N THR A 248 3.86 -6.43 14.69
CA THR A 248 3.58 -5.35 13.73
C THR A 248 3.39 -5.86 12.31
N TYR A 249 3.92 -7.04 11.97
CA TYR A 249 3.78 -7.65 10.65
C TYR A 249 2.46 -8.39 10.41
N LEU A 250 1.80 -8.89 11.47
CA LEU A 250 0.54 -9.63 11.40
C LEU A 250 -0.60 -8.85 12.05
N ASN A 251 -1.76 -8.80 11.40
CA ASN A 251 -2.97 -8.22 11.99
C ASN A 251 -3.78 -9.25 12.82
N GLU A 252 -4.96 -8.85 13.29
CA GLU A 252 -5.88 -9.68 14.06
C GLU A 252 -6.41 -10.90 13.29
N HIS A 253 -6.43 -10.85 11.96
CA HIS A 253 -6.77 -11.96 11.06
C HIS A 253 -5.55 -12.82 10.70
N GLY A 254 -4.36 -12.41 11.14
CA GLY A 254 -3.08 -13.03 10.79
C GLY A 254 -2.59 -12.68 9.40
N HIS A 255 -3.23 -11.75 8.68
CA HIS A 255 -2.74 -11.23 7.40
C HIS A 255 -1.41 -10.55 7.60
N THR A 256 -0.47 -10.84 6.70
CA THR A 256 0.78 -10.10 6.60
C THR A 256 0.56 -8.70 6.03
N ILE A 257 1.54 -7.80 6.13
CA ILE A 257 1.47 -6.51 5.43
C ILE A 257 1.43 -6.71 3.90
N LEU A 258 2.10 -7.75 3.39
CA LEU A 258 2.06 -8.10 1.97
C LEU A 258 0.66 -8.59 1.55
N ASP A 259 -0.01 -9.37 2.39
CA ASP A 259 -1.41 -9.76 2.19
C ASP A 259 -2.30 -8.50 2.11
N ASN A 260 -2.07 -7.51 2.98
CA ASN A 260 -2.86 -6.28 2.95
C ASN A 260 -2.59 -5.42 1.69
N LEU A 261 -1.37 -5.43 1.15
CA LEU A 261 -1.08 -4.82 -0.15
C LEU A 261 -1.85 -5.52 -1.29
N MET A 262 -1.94 -6.86 -1.28
CA MET A 262 -2.75 -7.62 -2.23
C MET A 262 -4.24 -7.29 -2.09
N ILE A 263 -4.75 -7.20 -0.86
CA ILE A 263 -6.12 -6.74 -0.57
C ILE A 263 -6.35 -5.35 -1.14
N THR A 264 -5.40 -4.42 -0.98
CA THR A 264 -5.49 -3.06 -1.53
C THR A 264 -5.56 -3.06 -3.06
N ILE A 265 -4.79 -3.93 -3.75
CA ILE A 265 -4.90 -4.09 -5.21
C ILE A 265 -6.32 -4.55 -5.59
N ILE A 266 -6.82 -5.62 -4.95
CA ILE A 266 -8.15 -6.17 -5.22
C ILE A 266 -9.24 -5.12 -4.97
N LYS A 267 -9.18 -4.44 -3.83
CA LYS A 267 -10.09 -3.37 -3.44
C LYS A 267 -10.19 -2.28 -4.50
N SER A 268 -9.05 -1.81 -5.02
CA SER A 268 -9.00 -0.64 -5.89
C SER A 268 -9.24 -0.94 -7.36
N HIS A 269 -8.94 -2.16 -7.81
CA HIS A 269 -8.87 -2.48 -9.24
C HIS A 269 -9.76 -3.64 -9.68
N THR A 270 -10.63 -4.15 -8.79
CA THR A 270 -11.60 -5.20 -9.11
C THR A 270 -13.01 -4.89 -8.59
N SER A 271 -13.96 -5.67 -9.07
CA SER A 271 -15.33 -5.78 -8.54
C SER A 271 -15.47 -6.84 -7.44
N ALA A 272 -14.36 -7.45 -7.00
CA ALA A 272 -14.36 -8.50 -5.99
C ALA A 272 -14.90 -8.02 -4.64
N LYS A 273 -15.46 -8.95 -3.87
CA LYS A 273 -15.91 -8.72 -2.49
C LYS A 273 -14.86 -9.18 -1.48
N PRO A 274 -14.86 -8.66 -0.24
CA PRO A 274 -13.94 -9.11 0.81
C PRO A 274 -13.89 -10.62 1.03
N VAL A 275 -15.04 -11.30 0.96
CA VAL A 275 -15.12 -12.76 1.15
C VAL A 275 -14.26 -13.57 0.15
N VAL A 276 -13.92 -13.02 -1.01
CA VAL A 276 -13.14 -13.79 -2.00
C VAL A 276 -11.68 -13.96 -1.57
N VAL A 277 -11.15 -13.02 -0.79
CA VAL A 277 -9.76 -13.04 -0.33
C VAL A 277 -9.61 -13.77 1.01
N ASP A 278 -10.64 -13.71 1.85
CA ASP A 278 -10.70 -14.40 3.15
C ASP A 278 -12.15 -14.72 3.54
N GLU A 279 -12.40 -15.95 3.96
CA GLU A 279 -13.72 -16.40 4.46
C GLU A 279 -14.12 -15.70 5.76
N ASP A 280 -13.14 -15.24 6.56
CA ASP A 280 -13.39 -14.45 7.77
C ASP A 280 -14.07 -13.11 7.43
N PHE A 281 -14.05 -12.69 6.16
CA PHE A 281 -14.70 -11.48 5.66
C PHE A 281 -16.11 -11.71 5.06
N LYS A 282 -16.74 -12.87 5.27
CA LYS A 282 -18.09 -13.17 4.74
C LYS A 282 -19.17 -12.16 5.13
N ASP A 283 -19.05 -11.57 6.32
CA ASP A 283 -20.01 -10.60 6.88
C ASP A 283 -19.54 -9.14 6.66
N VAL A 284 -18.37 -8.94 6.03
CA VAL A 284 -17.79 -7.64 5.77
C VAL A 284 -18.32 -7.08 4.46
N ALA A 285 -19.03 -5.95 4.55
CA ALA A 285 -19.70 -5.30 3.43
C ALA A 285 -18.76 -4.82 2.31
N ARG A 286 -17.64 -4.23 2.73
CA ARG A 286 -16.68 -3.52 1.87
C ARG A 286 -15.29 -3.62 2.46
N PHE A 287 -14.27 -3.45 1.63
CA PHE A 287 -12.91 -3.38 2.13
C PHE A 287 -12.68 -2.08 2.95
N VAL A 288 -11.80 -2.18 3.94
CA VAL A 288 -11.33 -1.01 4.71
C VAL A 288 -10.53 -0.08 3.79
N GLY A 289 -10.79 1.23 3.91
CA GLY A 289 -10.14 2.27 3.13
C GLY A 289 -10.57 2.34 1.66
N GLU A 290 -11.72 1.77 1.28
CA GLU A 290 -12.26 1.89 -0.09
C GLU A 290 -12.55 3.36 -0.47
N GLU A 291 -12.77 4.21 0.54
CA GLU A 291 -12.91 5.66 0.42
C GLU A 291 -11.63 6.39 0.00
N VAL A 292 -10.48 5.71 -0.10
CA VAL A 292 -9.23 6.27 -0.63
C VAL A 292 -8.83 5.53 -1.89
N ASP A 293 -8.70 6.29 -2.98
CA ASP A 293 -8.18 5.79 -4.24
C ASP A 293 -6.66 5.79 -4.22
N ILE A 294 -6.07 4.62 -4.43
CA ILE A 294 -4.62 4.44 -4.42
C ILE A 294 -3.90 5.32 -5.47
N CYS A 295 -4.55 5.70 -6.58
CA CYS A 295 -3.95 6.59 -7.58
C CYS A 295 -4.38 8.06 -7.43
N GLY A 296 -5.01 8.42 -6.31
CA GLY A 296 -5.20 9.80 -5.89
C GLY A 296 -6.37 10.55 -6.48
N ARG A 297 -7.33 9.86 -7.12
CA ARG A 297 -8.47 10.53 -7.74
C ARG A 297 -9.52 10.98 -6.72
N TRP A 298 -9.60 10.30 -5.58
CA TRP A 298 -10.45 10.69 -4.45
C TRP A 298 -9.89 10.22 -3.10
N ASP A 299 -10.35 10.86 -2.03
CA ASP A 299 -10.26 10.42 -0.65
C ASP A 299 -11.60 10.67 0.08
N ALA A 300 -11.68 10.32 1.37
CA ALA A 300 -12.92 10.45 2.15
C ALA A 300 -13.53 11.86 2.18
N ASP A 301 -12.72 12.90 1.98
CA ASP A 301 -13.13 14.31 1.97
C ASP A 301 -13.48 14.82 0.57
N SER A 302 -13.31 13.99 -0.47
CA SER A 302 -13.70 14.33 -1.84
C SER A 302 -15.22 14.40 -2.00
N LEU A 303 -15.71 15.44 -2.69
CA LEU A 303 -17.15 15.69 -2.89
C LEU A 303 -17.91 14.47 -3.42
N CYS A 304 -17.32 13.73 -4.37
CA CYS A 304 -17.94 12.54 -4.95
C CYS A 304 -18.19 11.44 -3.91
N ILE A 305 -17.25 11.21 -2.99
CA ILE A 305 -17.37 10.22 -1.90
C ILE A 305 -18.43 10.66 -0.89
N ARG A 306 -18.42 11.95 -0.52
CA ARG A 306 -19.41 12.51 0.39
C ARG A 306 -20.83 12.40 -0.18
N GLN A 307 -21.01 12.67 -1.48
CA GLN A 307 -22.30 12.49 -2.18
C GLN A 307 -22.71 11.01 -2.29
N LEU A 308 -21.75 10.10 -2.51
CA LEU A 308 -22.00 8.66 -2.57
C LEU A 308 -22.59 8.16 -1.25
N TYR A 309 -21.95 8.51 -0.13
CA TYR A 309 -22.37 8.09 1.21
C TYR A 309 -23.67 8.75 1.65
N ALA A 310 -23.87 10.03 1.32
CA ALA A 310 -25.13 10.73 1.54
C ALA A 310 -26.35 10.07 0.85
N ARG A 311 -26.11 9.30 -0.22
CA ARG A 311 -27.14 8.53 -0.94
C ARG A 311 -27.29 7.10 -0.44
N GLY A 312 -26.67 6.75 0.69
CA GLY A 312 -26.73 5.42 1.30
C GLY A 312 -25.95 4.34 0.53
N ARG A 313 -25.06 4.71 -0.39
CA ARG A 313 -24.18 3.76 -1.09
C ARG A 313 -22.89 3.62 -0.32
N ILE A 314 -22.63 2.45 0.25
CA ILE A 314 -21.47 2.23 1.13
C ILE A 314 -20.18 1.83 0.39
N SER A 315 -20.30 1.29 -0.84
CA SER A 315 -19.16 0.82 -1.64
C SER A 315 -18.93 1.69 -2.87
N ILE A 316 -17.68 1.73 -3.32
CA ILE A 316 -17.31 2.51 -4.50
C ILE A 316 -17.88 1.85 -5.75
N PRO A 317 -18.57 2.62 -6.62
CA PRO A 317 -19.06 2.09 -7.88
C PRO A 317 -17.93 1.52 -8.74
N VAL A 318 -18.17 0.35 -9.34
CA VAL A 318 -17.19 -0.34 -10.19
C VAL A 318 -16.74 0.55 -11.36
N ASN A 319 -17.65 1.35 -11.93
CA ASN A 319 -17.34 2.28 -13.02
C ASN A 319 -16.47 3.48 -12.61
N TRP A 320 -16.10 3.63 -11.33
CA TRP A 320 -15.10 4.61 -10.90
C TRP A 320 -13.69 4.00 -10.84
N LYS A 321 -13.59 2.67 -10.84
CA LYS A 321 -12.32 1.97 -10.78
C LYS A 321 -11.76 1.80 -12.20
N HIS A 322 -10.45 1.79 -12.31
CA HIS A 322 -9.73 1.47 -13.55
C HIS A 322 -8.73 0.35 -13.28
N LYS A 323 -8.02 -0.10 -14.33
CA LYS A 323 -6.98 -1.15 -14.22
C LYS A 323 -5.94 -0.84 -13.14
N PHE A 324 -5.14 -1.83 -12.77
CA PHE A 324 -3.97 -1.62 -11.92
C PHE A 324 -2.93 -0.75 -12.67
N CYS A 325 -2.87 0.54 -12.36
CA CYS A 325 -2.16 1.57 -13.14
C CYS A 325 -0.78 1.93 -12.55
N ASN A 326 0.07 2.63 -13.31
CA ASN A 326 1.45 2.94 -12.92
C ASN A 326 1.57 3.64 -11.55
N THR A 327 0.67 4.58 -11.21
CA THR A 327 0.69 5.21 -9.88
C THR A 327 0.43 4.19 -8.76
N SER A 328 -0.57 3.32 -8.93
CA SER A 328 -0.87 2.27 -7.95
C SER A 328 0.26 1.28 -7.82
N ILE A 329 0.83 0.85 -8.95
CA ILE A 329 1.92 -0.12 -8.99
C ILE A 329 3.16 0.46 -8.30
N GLN A 330 3.53 1.71 -8.60
CA GLN A 330 4.63 2.40 -7.93
C GLN A 330 4.44 2.43 -6.42
N ALA A 331 3.26 2.81 -5.93
CA ALA A 331 2.98 2.86 -4.50
C ALA A 331 3.12 1.49 -3.82
N VAL A 332 2.62 0.42 -4.45
CA VAL A 332 2.76 -0.95 -3.93
C VAL A 332 4.22 -1.40 -3.94
N CYS A 333 4.94 -1.24 -5.06
CA CYS A 333 6.36 -1.63 -5.17
C CYS A 333 7.24 -0.86 -4.19
N HIS A 334 7.05 0.45 -4.05
CA HIS A 334 7.80 1.24 -3.08
C HIS A 334 7.47 0.82 -1.63
N CYS A 335 6.21 0.47 -1.32
CA CYS A 335 5.90 -0.11 -0.01
C CYS A 335 6.63 -1.43 0.23
N ILE A 336 6.70 -2.32 -0.77
CA ILE A 336 7.48 -3.58 -0.68
C ILE A 336 8.96 -3.26 -0.41
N GLU A 337 9.54 -2.34 -1.18
CA GLU A 337 10.92 -1.88 -0.99
C GLU A 337 11.19 -1.39 0.44
N GLN A 338 10.32 -0.53 0.97
CA GLN A 338 10.44 0.00 2.34
C GLN A 338 10.33 -1.09 3.41
N LEU A 339 9.47 -2.09 3.20
CA LEU A 339 9.36 -3.22 4.12
C LEU A 339 10.66 -4.03 4.14
N PHE A 340 11.24 -4.34 2.97
CA PHE A 340 12.48 -5.12 2.88
C PHE A 340 13.72 -4.41 3.41
N ASP A 341 13.75 -3.09 3.27
CA ASP A 341 14.85 -2.28 3.76
C ASP A 341 14.87 -2.20 5.29
N ARG A 342 13.69 -2.27 5.92
CA ARG A 342 13.55 -1.98 7.34
C ARG A 342 13.22 -3.19 8.19
N MET A 343 12.47 -4.18 7.67
CA MET A 343 12.02 -5.36 8.42
C MET A 343 13.01 -6.52 8.41
N PRO A 344 13.00 -7.38 9.44
CA PRO A 344 13.76 -8.61 9.43
C PRO A 344 13.39 -9.46 8.20
N GLN A 345 14.33 -9.63 7.26
CA GLN A 345 14.09 -10.31 5.99
C GLN A 345 13.52 -11.72 6.19
N ARG A 346 13.99 -12.44 7.21
CA ARG A 346 13.48 -13.77 7.57
C ARG A 346 11.96 -13.76 7.83
N LEU A 347 11.45 -12.73 8.50
CA LEU A 347 10.02 -12.58 8.77
C LEU A 347 9.23 -12.39 7.47
N LEU A 348 9.75 -11.58 6.54
CA LEU A 348 9.12 -11.33 5.24
C LEU A 348 9.14 -12.56 4.33
N LEU A 349 10.27 -13.26 4.27
CA LEU A 349 10.52 -14.34 3.32
C LEU A 349 9.95 -15.69 3.76
N GLU A 350 9.90 -15.97 5.07
CA GLU A 350 9.47 -17.28 5.59
C GLU A 350 7.98 -17.32 6.02
N THR A 351 7.30 -16.17 6.12
CA THR A 351 5.90 -16.14 6.58
C THR A 351 4.95 -16.43 5.41
N PRO A 352 4.15 -17.52 5.46
CA PRO A 352 3.20 -17.83 4.41
C PRO A 352 2.01 -16.85 4.44
N SER A 353 1.41 -16.62 3.29
CA SER A 353 0.24 -15.76 3.13
C SER A 353 -0.97 -16.33 3.87
N ARG A 354 -1.82 -15.47 4.42
CA ARG A 354 -3.12 -15.85 4.99
C ARG A 354 -4.30 -15.64 4.03
N LEU A 355 -4.05 -15.17 2.82
CA LEU A 355 -5.10 -15.04 1.80
C LEU A 355 -5.42 -16.38 1.15
N TYR A 356 -6.67 -16.49 0.66
CA TYR A 356 -7.16 -17.61 -0.15
C TYR A 356 -6.98 -18.98 0.52
N ILE A 357 -6.98 -19.03 1.86
CA ILE A 357 -6.83 -20.29 2.58
C ILE A 357 -7.97 -21.23 2.21
N ARG A 358 -7.60 -22.48 1.91
CA ARG A 358 -8.52 -23.59 1.72
C ARG A 358 -8.14 -24.74 2.64
N ARG A 359 -9.06 -25.68 2.83
CA ARG A 359 -8.81 -26.91 3.56
C ARG A 359 -9.22 -28.08 2.70
N CYS A 360 -8.35 -29.07 2.59
CA CYS A 360 -8.71 -30.32 1.95
C CYS A 360 -9.55 -31.16 2.91
N PHE A 361 -10.78 -31.48 2.50
CA PHE A 361 -11.70 -32.34 3.26
C PHE A 361 -11.77 -33.78 2.71
N GLY A 362 -10.86 -34.15 1.80
CA GLY A 362 -10.74 -35.54 1.35
C GLY A 362 -10.53 -36.48 2.54
N THR A 363 -11.14 -37.66 2.47
CA THR A 363 -11.13 -38.66 3.55
C THR A 363 -9.71 -38.95 4.02
N GLY A 364 -9.35 -38.51 5.24
CA GLY A 364 -8.04 -38.72 5.84
C GLY A 364 -6.96 -37.65 5.59
N CYS A 365 -7.25 -36.60 4.80
CA CYS A 365 -6.26 -35.53 4.53
C CYS A 365 -6.33 -34.39 5.56
N GLY A 366 -7.39 -33.59 5.57
CA GLY A 366 -7.56 -32.48 6.53
C GLY A 366 -6.54 -31.33 6.40
N LYS A 367 -5.67 -31.35 5.39
CA LYS A 367 -4.54 -30.44 5.22
C LYS A 367 -5.00 -29.01 4.99
N LYS A 368 -4.33 -28.05 5.64
CA LYS A 368 -4.52 -26.62 5.40
C LYS A 368 -3.72 -26.25 4.16
N LEU A 369 -4.42 -25.83 3.11
CA LEU A 369 -3.84 -25.39 1.84
C LEU A 369 -3.54 -23.89 1.99
N GLN A 370 -2.28 -23.57 2.19
CA GLN A 370 -1.83 -22.21 2.47
C GLN A 370 -0.78 -21.78 1.44
N LEU A 371 -1.02 -20.63 0.83
CA LEU A 371 -0.20 -20.08 -0.24
C LEU A 371 1.05 -19.38 0.32
N GLN A 372 2.11 -19.31 -0.50
CA GLN A 372 3.24 -18.41 -0.26
C GLN A 372 2.98 -17.05 -0.93
N PRO A 373 3.72 -15.98 -0.58
CA PRO A 373 3.45 -14.64 -1.10
C PRO A 373 3.41 -14.55 -2.64
N LEU A 374 4.29 -15.27 -3.36
CA LEU A 374 4.23 -15.30 -4.83
C LEU A 374 2.97 -16.00 -5.37
N HIS A 375 2.50 -17.09 -4.74
CA HIS A 375 1.23 -17.74 -5.11
C HIS A 375 0.02 -16.85 -4.84
N SER A 376 0.01 -16.13 -3.71
CA SER A 376 -1.06 -15.19 -3.39
C SER A 376 -1.07 -14.00 -4.36
N LEU A 377 0.09 -13.58 -4.86
CA LEU A 377 0.17 -12.59 -5.94
C LEU A 377 -0.41 -13.15 -7.25
N VAL A 378 -0.14 -14.41 -7.60
CA VAL A 378 -0.75 -15.06 -8.77
C VAL A 378 -2.28 -15.11 -8.64
N MET A 379 -2.80 -15.43 -7.45
CA MET A 379 -4.25 -15.40 -7.19
C MET A 379 -4.82 -13.98 -7.23
N THR A 380 -4.06 -12.98 -6.77
CA THR A 380 -4.42 -11.56 -6.93
C THR A 380 -4.54 -11.20 -8.42
N GLY A 381 -3.59 -11.67 -9.23
CA GLY A 381 -3.65 -11.55 -10.69
C GLY A 381 -4.84 -12.27 -11.31
N TYR A 382 -5.21 -13.45 -10.81
CA TYR A 382 -6.39 -14.17 -11.29
C TYR A 382 -7.68 -13.35 -11.07
N HIS A 383 -7.81 -12.69 -9.92
CA HIS A 383 -8.94 -11.82 -9.64
C HIS A 383 -8.93 -10.54 -10.49
N LEU A 384 -7.77 -9.96 -10.80
CA LEU A 384 -7.68 -8.88 -11.80
C LEU A 384 -8.08 -9.38 -13.20
N ALA A 385 -7.67 -10.58 -13.58
CA ALA A 385 -8.00 -11.15 -14.88
C ALA A 385 -9.50 -11.46 -15.05
N THR A 386 -10.17 -11.86 -13.98
CA THR A 386 -11.58 -12.29 -14.00
C THR A 386 -12.58 -11.20 -13.61
N GLN A 387 -12.20 -10.32 -12.69
CA GLN A 387 -13.07 -9.33 -12.05
C GLN A 387 -12.49 -7.91 -12.12
N GLY A 388 -11.35 -7.73 -12.79
CA GLY A 388 -10.68 -6.45 -12.97
C GLY A 388 -11.37 -5.54 -13.97
N MET A 389 -10.86 -4.31 -14.03
CA MET A 389 -11.47 -3.23 -14.80
C MET A 389 -11.01 -3.20 -16.26
N ASP A 390 -11.71 -2.43 -17.08
CA ASP A 390 -11.41 -2.28 -18.49
C ASP A 390 -9.96 -1.81 -18.74
N GLY A 391 -9.31 -2.44 -19.70
CA GLY A 391 -7.92 -2.16 -20.07
C GLY A 391 -6.86 -2.88 -19.23
N GLU A 392 -7.25 -3.74 -18.28
CA GLU A 392 -6.32 -4.60 -17.56
C GLU A 392 -5.51 -5.51 -18.53
N ASP A 393 -4.22 -5.60 -18.26
CA ASP A 393 -3.22 -6.34 -19.07
C ASP A 393 -2.17 -7.06 -18.20
N LEU A 394 -2.35 -7.03 -16.87
CA LEU A 394 -1.51 -7.68 -15.86
C LEU A 394 -0.07 -7.16 -15.78
N PHE A 395 0.26 -6.04 -16.42
CA PHE A 395 1.55 -5.39 -16.27
C PHE A 395 1.89 -5.11 -14.79
N GLY A 396 0.91 -4.65 -14.01
CA GLY A 396 1.12 -4.36 -12.59
C GLY A 396 1.45 -5.59 -11.75
N ILE A 397 0.85 -6.75 -12.08
CA ILE A 397 1.16 -8.01 -11.38
C ILE A 397 2.56 -8.51 -11.74
N LEU A 398 2.96 -8.37 -13.01
CA LEU A 398 4.34 -8.64 -13.44
C LEU A 398 5.34 -7.75 -12.66
N ALA A 399 5.05 -6.46 -12.52
CA ALA A 399 5.89 -5.52 -11.79
C ALA A 399 6.02 -5.91 -10.30
N CYS A 400 4.91 -6.25 -9.64
CA CYS A 400 4.95 -6.72 -8.26
C CYS A 400 5.72 -8.04 -8.11
N ALA A 401 5.60 -8.97 -9.07
CA ALA A 401 6.31 -10.25 -9.02
C ALA A 401 7.82 -10.04 -9.14
N LEU A 402 8.26 -9.21 -10.10
CA LEU A 402 9.67 -8.84 -10.26
C LEU A 402 10.20 -8.10 -9.04
N CYS A 403 9.42 -7.19 -8.44
CA CYS A 403 9.77 -6.50 -7.20
C CYS A 403 9.98 -7.49 -6.04
N LEU A 404 9.05 -8.42 -5.81
CA LEU A 404 9.22 -9.44 -4.76
C LEU A 404 10.46 -10.31 -5.01
N ILE A 405 10.68 -10.78 -6.24
CA ILE A 405 11.83 -11.61 -6.59
C ILE A 405 13.14 -10.82 -6.47
N PHE A 406 13.15 -9.54 -6.83
CA PHE A 406 14.27 -8.62 -6.64
C PHE A 406 14.70 -8.54 -5.16
N HIS A 407 13.71 -8.61 -4.25
CA HIS A 407 13.92 -8.57 -2.81
C HIS A 407 14.15 -9.95 -2.16
N GLY A 408 14.38 -10.99 -2.97
CA GLY A 408 14.83 -12.28 -2.48
C GLY A 408 13.72 -13.31 -2.27
N PHE A 409 12.47 -13.04 -2.67
CA PHE A 409 11.46 -14.09 -2.71
C PHE A 409 11.86 -15.19 -3.69
N ASN A 410 11.93 -16.42 -3.18
CA ASN A 410 12.36 -17.57 -3.96
C ASN A 410 11.22 -18.07 -4.87
N PRO A 411 11.37 -17.99 -6.21
CA PRO A 411 10.34 -18.43 -7.17
C PRO A 411 10.13 -19.95 -7.21
N SER A 412 11.09 -20.74 -6.70
CA SER A 412 11.04 -22.21 -6.66
C SER A 412 10.31 -22.76 -5.42
N VAL A 413 9.83 -21.90 -4.50
CA VAL A 413 9.09 -22.37 -3.33
C VAL A 413 7.75 -22.96 -3.77
N ARG A 414 7.45 -24.14 -3.24
CA ARG A 414 6.19 -24.86 -3.51
C ARG A 414 5.18 -24.65 -2.38
N ALA A 415 3.90 -24.65 -2.73
CA ALA A 415 2.79 -24.61 -1.79
C ALA A 415 1.78 -25.71 -2.14
N ASP A 416 1.10 -26.26 -1.13
CA ASP A 416 -0.02 -27.17 -1.34
C ASP A 416 -1.23 -26.42 -1.87
N VAL A 417 -1.61 -26.72 -3.10
CA VAL A 417 -2.66 -26.02 -3.83
C VAL A 417 -3.67 -27.01 -4.40
N SER A 418 -4.95 -26.71 -4.24
CA SER A 418 -6.03 -27.30 -5.03
C SER A 418 -6.63 -26.18 -5.88
N VAL A 419 -6.39 -26.24 -7.20
CA VAL A 419 -6.84 -25.18 -8.13
C VAL A 419 -8.36 -25.13 -8.18
N THR A 420 -9.02 -26.29 -8.19
CA THR A 420 -10.48 -26.40 -8.10
C THR A 420 -11.01 -25.69 -6.85
N ALA A 421 -10.35 -25.86 -5.69
CA ALA A 421 -10.72 -25.21 -4.44
C ALA A 421 -10.50 -23.70 -4.43
N LEU A 422 -9.41 -23.23 -5.00
CA LEU A 422 -9.14 -21.80 -5.12
C LEU A 422 -10.18 -21.14 -6.03
N LEU A 423 -10.58 -21.81 -7.11
CA LEU A 423 -11.54 -21.29 -8.09
C LEU A 423 -13.00 -21.58 -7.73
N SER A 424 -13.27 -22.21 -6.58
CA SER A 424 -14.61 -22.55 -6.08
C SER A 424 -15.44 -23.40 -7.05
N LEU A 425 -14.80 -24.33 -7.75
CA LEU A 425 -15.42 -25.26 -8.69
C LEU A 425 -15.82 -26.56 -7.96
N ASP A 426 -17.09 -26.64 -7.55
CA ASP A 426 -17.81 -27.81 -6.98
C ASP A 426 -17.35 -28.40 -5.62
N SER A 427 -18.27 -29.16 -4.99
CA SER A 427 -18.12 -29.77 -3.67
C SER A 427 -17.23 -31.02 -3.70
N PHE A 428 -16.11 -30.98 -2.95
CA PHE A 428 -15.09 -32.01 -2.88
C PHE A 428 -15.61 -33.39 -2.46
N VAL A 429 -15.25 -34.42 -3.22
CA VAL A 429 -15.36 -35.83 -2.80
C VAL A 429 -13.98 -36.45 -2.59
N GLU A 430 -12.94 -35.96 -3.28
CA GLU A 430 -11.58 -36.55 -3.26
C GLU A 430 -10.48 -35.49 -2.99
N CYS A 431 -9.28 -35.97 -2.63
CA CYS A 431 -8.11 -35.16 -2.33
C CYS A 431 -7.34 -34.87 -3.62
N ASP A 432 -7.40 -33.63 -4.12
CA ASP A 432 -6.81 -33.22 -5.40
C ASP A 432 -5.70 -32.16 -5.28
N HIS A 433 -5.28 -31.83 -4.06
CA HIS A 433 -4.21 -30.84 -3.88
C HIS A 433 -2.85 -31.41 -4.29
N VAL A 434 -2.04 -30.55 -4.91
CA VAL A 434 -0.67 -30.83 -5.36
C VAL A 434 0.26 -29.72 -4.89
N GLU A 435 1.54 -30.03 -4.72
CA GLU A 435 2.54 -29.01 -4.44
C GLU A 435 2.91 -28.31 -5.75
N LEU A 436 2.66 -27.00 -5.85
CA LEU A 436 2.96 -26.20 -7.04
C LEU A 436 3.87 -25.02 -6.70
N THR A 437 4.74 -24.58 -7.60
CA THR A 437 5.36 -23.25 -7.58
C THR A 437 4.36 -22.19 -8.05
N ALA A 438 4.72 -20.91 -7.92
CA ALA A 438 3.88 -19.82 -8.42
C ALA A 438 3.74 -19.87 -9.96
N ALA A 439 4.80 -20.28 -10.67
CA ALA A 439 4.76 -20.48 -12.13
C ALA A 439 3.82 -21.63 -12.51
N GLU A 440 3.97 -22.80 -11.87
CA GLU A 440 3.12 -23.97 -12.11
C GLU A 440 1.64 -23.68 -11.79
N LEU A 441 1.35 -22.93 -10.71
CA LEU A 441 -0.02 -22.48 -10.41
C LEU A 441 -0.60 -21.61 -11.55
N ALA A 442 0.20 -20.67 -12.08
CA ALA A 442 -0.23 -19.83 -13.19
C ALA A 442 -0.51 -20.67 -14.45
N GLU A 443 0.29 -21.72 -14.71
CA GLU A 443 0.11 -22.65 -15.82
C GLU A 443 -1.13 -23.53 -15.67
N GLU A 444 -1.39 -24.07 -14.49
CA GLU A 444 -2.61 -24.84 -14.21
C GLU A 444 -3.87 -23.99 -14.44
N ILE A 445 -3.85 -22.70 -14.07
CA ILE A 445 -4.96 -21.78 -14.35
C ILE A 445 -5.16 -21.59 -15.87
N MET A 446 -4.10 -21.62 -16.69
CA MET A 446 -4.23 -21.54 -18.15
C MET A 446 -4.93 -22.77 -18.75
N ALA A 447 -4.80 -23.93 -18.12
CA ALA A 447 -5.48 -25.15 -18.53
C ALA A 447 -7.00 -25.12 -18.20
N MET A 448 -7.44 -24.19 -17.34
CA MET A 448 -8.83 -24.09 -16.93
C MET A 448 -9.72 -23.39 -17.97
N PRO A 449 -11.01 -23.73 -18.06
CA PRO A 449 -11.94 -23.11 -19.01
C PRO A 449 -12.02 -21.58 -18.89
N VAL A 450 -11.79 -21.04 -17.69
CA VAL A 450 -11.81 -19.60 -17.40
C VAL A 450 -10.80 -18.83 -18.26
N PHE A 451 -9.62 -19.41 -18.54
CA PHE A 451 -8.61 -18.81 -19.39
C PHE A 451 -9.15 -18.54 -20.79
N GLY A 452 -9.97 -19.44 -21.34
CA GLY A 452 -10.61 -19.28 -22.64
C GLY A 452 -11.51 -18.05 -22.75
N ILE A 453 -12.10 -17.61 -21.64
CA ILE A 453 -13.05 -16.49 -21.55
C ILE A 453 -12.33 -15.14 -21.52
N TRP A 454 -11.08 -15.09 -21.03
CA TRP A 454 -10.34 -13.84 -20.93
C TRP A 454 -10.09 -13.18 -22.28
N ASN A 455 -10.04 -11.85 -22.27
CA ASN A 455 -9.69 -11.07 -23.45
C ASN A 455 -8.21 -11.27 -23.83
N THR A 456 -7.85 -10.87 -25.05
CA THR A 456 -6.50 -11.08 -25.59
C THR A 456 -5.41 -10.39 -24.77
N LYS A 457 -5.65 -9.18 -24.23
CA LYS A 457 -4.64 -8.46 -23.44
C LYS A 457 -4.34 -9.18 -22.14
N ILE A 458 -5.38 -9.66 -21.44
CA ILE A 458 -5.25 -10.44 -20.21
C ILE A 458 -4.55 -11.78 -20.50
N LYS A 459 -4.90 -12.47 -21.59
CA LYS A 459 -4.21 -13.70 -22.01
C LYS A 459 -2.73 -13.46 -22.26
N THR A 460 -2.39 -12.43 -23.04
CA THR A 460 -0.98 -12.04 -23.27
C THR A 460 -0.28 -11.74 -21.95
N GLY A 461 -0.90 -10.93 -21.07
CA GLY A 461 -0.36 -10.61 -19.76
C GLY A 461 -0.10 -11.83 -18.89
N TRP A 462 -1.03 -12.78 -18.87
CA TRP A 462 -0.93 -14.01 -18.09
C TRP A 462 0.17 -14.94 -18.60
N ILE A 463 0.28 -15.10 -19.92
CA ILE A 463 1.35 -15.89 -20.55
C ILE A 463 2.72 -15.28 -20.21
N VAL A 464 2.84 -13.95 -20.28
CA VAL A 464 4.08 -13.26 -19.88
C VAL A 464 4.39 -13.49 -18.41
N LEU A 465 3.41 -13.31 -17.52
CA LEU A 465 3.59 -13.54 -16.09
C LEU A 465 4.10 -14.96 -15.80
N ALA A 466 3.42 -15.98 -16.33
CA ALA A 466 3.81 -17.37 -16.14
C ALA A 466 5.22 -17.66 -16.70
N GLY A 467 5.50 -17.19 -17.92
CA GLY A 467 6.80 -17.39 -18.57
C GLY A 467 7.96 -16.69 -17.84
N ILE A 468 7.74 -15.49 -17.31
CA ILE A 468 8.74 -14.78 -16.51
C ILE A 468 8.96 -15.47 -15.17
N LEU A 469 7.90 -15.88 -14.46
CA LEU A 469 8.03 -16.64 -13.22
C LEU A 469 8.83 -17.94 -13.43
N HIS A 470 8.56 -18.66 -14.53
CA HIS A 470 9.29 -19.88 -14.88
C HIS A 470 10.78 -19.60 -15.19
N ARG A 471 11.10 -18.51 -15.90
CA ARG A 471 12.49 -18.09 -16.12
C ARG A 471 13.19 -17.74 -14.81
N CYS A 472 12.52 -17.01 -13.91
CA CYS A 472 13.06 -16.71 -12.59
C CYS A 472 13.34 -17.98 -11.77
N GLU A 473 12.41 -18.95 -11.80
CA GLU A 473 12.59 -20.27 -11.19
C GLU A 473 13.81 -21.00 -11.75
N ALA A 474 13.93 -21.07 -13.08
CA ALA A 474 15.05 -21.74 -13.74
C ALA A 474 16.40 -21.06 -13.44
N ALA A 475 16.44 -19.72 -13.40
CA ALA A 475 17.65 -18.96 -13.04
C ALA A 475 18.06 -19.22 -11.59
N HIS A 476 17.10 -19.24 -10.66
CA HIS A 476 17.36 -19.56 -9.26
C HIS A 476 17.93 -20.98 -9.07
N LEU A 477 17.31 -21.99 -9.69
CA LEU A 477 17.76 -23.38 -9.59
C LEU A 477 19.16 -23.60 -10.17
N LYS A 478 19.49 -22.93 -11.29
CA LYS A 478 20.84 -22.99 -11.89
C LYS A 478 21.90 -22.51 -10.92
N GLN A 479 21.61 -21.45 -10.18
CA GLN A 479 22.56 -20.88 -9.23
C GLN A 479 22.73 -21.76 -7.99
N VAL A 480 21.64 -22.26 -7.39
CA VAL A 480 21.74 -23.22 -6.27
C VAL A 480 22.57 -24.44 -6.67
N GLY A 481 22.44 -24.90 -7.91
CA GLY A 481 23.28 -25.98 -8.45
C GLY A 481 24.77 -25.64 -8.58
N LYS A 482 25.13 -24.36 -8.74
CA LYS A 482 26.53 -23.88 -8.73
C LYS A 482 27.06 -23.76 -7.30
N ASP A 483 26.23 -23.32 -6.35
CA ASP A 483 26.60 -23.07 -4.95
C ASP A 483 26.61 -24.36 -4.08
N GLY A 484 25.93 -25.43 -4.52
CA GLY A 484 25.85 -26.73 -3.85
C GLY A 484 27.16 -27.52 -3.66
N TYR A 485 28.30 -26.97 -4.10
CA TYR A 485 29.64 -27.50 -3.78
C TYR A 485 30.28 -26.90 -2.51
N ASN A 486 29.61 -25.99 -1.80
CA ASN A 486 30.08 -25.43 -0.52
C ASN A 486 28.94 -25.25 0.50
N LEU A 487 28.37 -26.36 0.98
CA LEU A 487 27.27 -26.36 1.96
C LEU A 487 27.77 -26.54 3.41
N GLU A 488 28.75 -25.76 3.87
CA GLU A 488 29.19 -25.77 5.29
C GLU A 488 29.25 -24.39 5.96
N SER A 489 28.85 -23.29 5.32
CA SER A 489 28.87 -21.95 5.94
C SER A 489 27.57 -21.18 5.74
N LEU A 490 26.51 -21.61 6.44
CA LEU A 490 25.25 -20.87 6.52
C LEU A 490 25.26 -19.84 7.68
N GLY A 491 26.40 -19.18 7.87
CA GLY A 491 26.63 -18.20 8.94
C GLY A 491 27.38 -16.93 8.51
N ASP A 492 27.88 -16.86 7.28
CA ASP A 492 28.53 -15.67 6.71
C ASP A 492 28.60 -15.89 5.19
N CYS A 493 27.56 -15.48 4.46
CA CYS A 493 27.60 -15.46 2.99
C CYS A 493 28.39 -14.22 2.53
N ASN A 494 29.70 -14.25 2.76
CA ASN A 494 30.60 -13.26 2.18
C ASN A 494 30.79 -13.61 0.69
N CYS A 495 29.91 -13.08 -0.17
CA CYS A 495 30.01 -13.17 -1.63
C CYS A 495 31.17 -12.29 -2.16
N MET A 496 32.39 -12.52 -1.65
CA MET A 496 33.62 -12.04 -2.28
C MET A 496 34.08 -13.07 -3.30
N ARG A 497 33.48 -13.08 -4.49
CA ARG A 497 34.11 -13.73 -5.66
C ARG A 497 33.57 -13.22 -6.99
N SER A 498 34.25 -12.21 -7.53
CA SER A 498 34.78 -12.17 -8.92
C SER A 498 35.62 -10.91 -9.14
N ALA A 499 36.78 -10.80 -8.49
CA ALA A 499 37.70 -9.68 -8.64
C ALA A 499 38.56 -9.71 -9.93
N GLU A 500 38.08 -10.35 -11.01
CA GLU A 500 38.81 -10.42 -12.30
C GLU A 500 37.95 -10.06 -13.53
N GLN A 501 36.79 -9.44 -13.35
CA GLN A 501 36.13 -8.69 -14.44
C GLN A 501 36.36 -7.20 -14.18
N GLY A 502 36.83 -6.47 -15.20
CA GLY A 502 37.17 -5.06 -15.05
C GLY A 502 36.02 -4.27 -14.41
N ARG A 503 36.33 -3.29 -13.56
CA ARG A 503 35.35 -2.52 -12.76
C ARG A 503 34.20 -1.91 -13.57
N ASP A 504 34.35 -1.74 -14.89
CA ASP A 504 33.29 -1.27 -15.80
C ASP A 504 32.29 -2.37 -16.24
N ALA A 505 32.58 -3.65 -16.05
CA ALA A 505 31.68 -4.77 -16.42
C ALA A 505 30.51 -4.99 -15.44
N HIS A 506 30.53 -4.27 -14.32
CA HIS A 506 29.53 -4.33 -13.25
C HIS A 506 28.40 -3.31 -13.41
N PHE A 507 28.46 -2.44 -14.42
CA PHE A 507 27.47 -1.39 -14.64
C PHE A 507 26.97 -1.41 -16.10
N MET A 508 25.70 -1.05 -16.27
CA MET A 508 24.97 -1.04 -17.55
C MET A 508 24.24 0.29 -17.72
N GLY A 509 23.83 0.63 -18.94
CA GLY A 509 23.03 1.84 -19.23
C GLY A 509 23.76 2.87 -20.08
N SER A 510 23.09 4.00 -20.31
CA SER A 510 23.49 5.05 -21.26
C SER A 510 24.46 6.09 -20.68
N THR A 511 24.49 6.23 -19.36
CA THR A 511 25.35 7.18 -18.64
C THR A 511 26.51 6.48 -17.94
N LYS A 512 27.47 7.25 -17.44
CA LYS A 512 28.54 6.72 -16.58
C LYS A 512 28.03 6.53 -15.15
N PRO A 513 28.43 5.46 -14.44
CA PRO A 513 28.12 5.33 -13.02
C PRO A 513 28.84 6.43 -12.23
N ASP A 514 28.10 7.11 -11.37
CA ASP A 514 28.68 8.02 -10.39
C ASP A 514 29.31 7.24 -9.22
N ASP A 515 29.81 7.98 -8.23
CA ASP A 515 30.55 7.40 -7.12
C ASP A 515 29.64 6.78 -6.06
N GLN A 516 28.43 7.32 -5.85
CA GLN A 516 27.44 6.73 -4.92
C GLN A 516 26.97 5.35 -5.40
N LEU A 517 26.66 5.22 -6.69
CA LEU A 517 26.25 3.95 -7.29
C LEU A 517 27.36 2.88 -7.18
N LYS A 518 28.63 3.30 -7.28
CA LYS A 518 29.77 2.39 -7.07
C LYS A 518 29.89 1.97 -5.61
N GLU A 519 29.80 2.91 -4.67
CA GLU A 519 29.87 2.63 -3.24
C GLU A 519 28.74 1.70 -2.79
N ILE A 520 27.51 1.93 -3.26
CA ILE A 520 26.34 1.11 -2.90
C ILE A 520 26.44 -0.29 -3.52
N HIS A 521 26.98 -0.42 -4.74
CA HIS A 521 27.26 -1.73 -5.33
C HIS A 521 28.21 -2.55 -4.46
N ASP A 522 29.25 -1.93 -3.91
CA ASP A 522 30.25 -2.61 -3.09
C ASP A 522 29.73 -2.96 -1.68
N MET A 523 28.71 -2.24 -1.19
CA MET A 523 28.13 -2.45 0.16
C MET A 523 26.93 -3.39 0.21
N LEU A 524 26.15 -3.50 -0.87
CA LEU A 524 24.91 -4.29 -0.86
C LEU A 524 25.17 -5.74 -1.26
N ASP A 525 24.83 -6.66 -0.35
CA ASP A 525 24.71 -8.07 -0.68
C ASP A 525 23.62 -8.24 -1.75
N ILE A 526 23.91 -9.01 -2.80
CA ILE A 526 23.10 -9.11 -4.02
C ILE A 526 21.69 -9.60 -3.65
N ARG A 527 20.68 -8.71 -3.69
CA ARG A 527 19.32 -8.96 -3.19
C ARG A 527 18.54 -10.04 -3.96
N SER A 528 18.89 -10.29 -5.22
CA SER A 528 18.36 -11.43 -5.97
C SER A 528 19.38 -11.97 -6.95
N PRO A 529 19.91 -13.16 -6.69
CA PRO A 529 20.95 -13.70 -7.55
C PRO A 529 20.38 -14.31 -8.85
N CYS A 530 19.05 -14.45 -8.95
CA CYS A 530 18.32 -14.72 -10.20
C CYS A 530 18.63 -13.69 -11.30
N PHE A 531 18.65 -12.40 -10.96
CA PHE A 531 18.85 -11.34 -11.95
C PHE A 531 20.32 -11.15 -12.34
N VAL A 532 21.24 -11.54 -11.46
CA VAL A 532 22.67 -11.58 -11.80
C VAL A 532 22.97 -12.75 -12.74
N GLU A 533 22.37 -13.92 -12.48
CA GLU A 533 22.53 -15.09 -13.36
C GLU A 533 21.88 -14.87 -14.72
N GLN A 534 20.73 -14.22 -14.76
CA GLN A 534 19.96 -13.99 -15.98
C GLN A 534 19.74 -12.48 -16.22
N ARG A 535 20.70 -11.87 -16.92
CA ARG A 535 20.78 -10.42 -17.13
C ARG A 535 19.58 -9.81 -17.88
N ASP A 536 18.92 -10.56 -18.76
CA ASP A 536 17.73 -10.08 -19.48
C ASP A 536 16.51 -9.94 -18.54
N LEU A 537 16.38 -10.81 -17.52
CA LEU A 537 15.37 -10.65 -16.46
C LEU A 537 15.63 -9.40 -15.60
N GLY A 538 16.90 -9.17 -15.26
CA GLY A 538 17.27 -7.98 -14.52
C GLY A 538 17.05 -6.69 -15.33
N ALA A 539 17.39 -6.71 -16.62
CA ALA A 539 17.14 -5.58 -17.53
C ALA A 539 15.64 -5.29 -17.70
N LEU A 540 14.81 -6.35 -17.68
CA LEU A 540 13.36 -6.22 -17.63
C LEU A 540 12.90 -5.53 -16.33
N TRP A 541 13.44 -5.90 -15.16
CA TRP A 541 13.13 -5.22 -13.90
C TRP A 541 13.50 -3.73 -13.93
N SER A 542 14.71 -3.38 -14.39
CA SER A 542 15.12 -1.97 -14.54
C SER A 542 14.20 -1.21 -15.50
N SER A 543 13.72 -1.87 -16.56
CA SER A 543 12.77 -1.27 -17.52
C SER A 543 11.37 -1.08 -16.92
N VAL A 544 10.91 -1.99 -16.07
CA VAL A 544 9.66 -1.85 -15.31
C VAL A 544 9.76 -0.64 -14.38
N LEU A 545 10.85 -0.49 -13.62
CA LEU A 545 11.07 0.68 -12.77
C LEU A 545 11.03 1.97 -13.58
N ALA A 546 11.71 2.02 -14.73
CA ALA A 546 11.67 3.18 -15.62
C ALA A 546 10.24 3.51 -16.07
N GLU A 547 9.46 2.53 -16.53
CA GLU A 547 8.05 2.70 -16.92
C GLU A 547 7.20 3.27 -15.78
N LEU A 548 7.37 2.75 -14.56
CA LEU A 548 6.65 3.20 -13.37
C LEU A 548 7.02 4.62 -12.94
N LEU A 549 8.25 5.06 -13.19
CA LEU A 549 8.69 6.40 -12.81
C LEU A 549 8.40 7.44 -13.90
N SER A 550 8.42 7.04 -15.17
CA SER A 550 8.45 7.97 -16.29
C SER A 550 7.13 8.18 -17.04
N TYR A 551 6.20 7.22 -16.93
CA TYR A 551 5.02 7.22 -17.78
C TYR A 551 3.72 7.24 -16.99
N ARG A 552 2.83 8.17 -17.35
CA ARG A 552 1.44 8.23 -16.88
C ARG A 552 0.49 8.45 -18.05
N ARG A 553 -0.73 7.93 -17.91
CA ARG A 553 -1.81 8.20 -18.86
C ARG A 553 -2.25 9.66 -18.70
N LEU A 554 -1.99 10.48 -19.73
CA LEU A 554 -2.26 11.92 -19.66
C LEU A 554 -3.68 12.30 -20.08
N LYS A 555 -4.29 11.54 -20.98
CA LYS A 555 -5.61 11.81 -21.57
C LYS A 555 -6.36 10.52 -21.86
N ASP A 556 -7.67 10.64 -22.07
CA ASP A 556 -8.48 9.51 -22.51
C ASP A 556 -8.08 9.03 -23.90
N GLY A 557 -8.10 7.70 -24.06
CA GLY A 557 -7.69 7.03 -25.30
C GLY A 557 -6.18 6.78 -25.43
N LEU A 558 -5.33 7.34 -24.57
CA LEU A 558 -3.91 6.96 -24.51
C LEU A 558 -3.72 5.63 -23.78
N GLY A 559 -2.63 4.94 -24.13
CA GLY A 559 -2.22 3.68 -23.50
C GLY A 559 -1.99 3.83 -22.00
N TRP A 560 -2.07 2.69 -21.30
CA TRP A 560 -1.73 2.61 -19.88
C TRP A 560 -0.23 2.37 -19.65
N THR A 561 0.46 1.85 -20.66
CA THR A 561 1.92 1.73 -20.72
C THR A 561 2.46 2.60 -21.84
N SER A 562 3.72 3.01 -21.72
CA SER A 562 4.41 3.76 -22.76
C SER A 562 4.62 2.93 -24.03
N GLN A 563 5.02 3.60 -25.11
CA GLN A 563 5.47 2.93 -26.34
C GLN A 563 6.75 2.10 -26.15
N TYR A 564 7.46 2.28 -25.03
CA TYR A 564 8.71 1.59 -24.73
C TYR A 564 8.50 0.28 -23.95
N PHE A 565 7.26 -0.04 -23.57
CA PHE A 565 6.94 -1.28 -22.87
C PHE A 565 5.77 -2.02 -23.53
N SER A 566 6.02 -3.25 -23.99
CA SER A 566 5.05 -4.07 -24.72
C SER A 566 4.98 -5.49 -24.17
N MET A 567 3.85 -5.84 -23.55
CA MET A 567 3.56 -7.21 -23.10
C MET A 567 3.51 -8.19 -24.28
N GLU A 568 3.12 -7.71 -25.47
CA GLU A 568 3.05 -8.54 -26.68
C GLU A 568 4.46 -8.93 -27.17
N THR A 569 5.39 -7.97 -27.17
CA THR A 569 6.80 -8.23 -27.51
C THR A 569 7.42 -9.25 -26.55
N LEU A 570 7.14 -9.12 -25.25
CA LEU A 570 7.58 -10.08 -24.25
C LEU A 570 7.00 -11.48 -24.48
N ARG A 571 5.71 -11.59 -24.83
CA ARG A 571 5.07 -12.87 -25.17
C ARG A 571 5.79 -13.54 -26.33
N GLU A 572 6.01 -12.83 -27.43
CA GLU A 572 6.69 -13.38 -28.62
C GLU A 572 8.14 -13.81 -28.32
N GLN A 573 8.86 -13.06 -27.47
CA GLN A 573 10.21 -13.41 -27.03
C GLN A 573 10.22 -14.68 -26.17
N LEU A 574 9.25 -14.81 -25.25
CA LEU A 574 9.09 -15.99 -24.40
C LEU A 574 8.77 -17.25 -25.22
N GLU A 575 7.77 -17.18 -26.11
CA GLU A 575 7.39 -18.28 -27.00
C GLU A 575 8.53 -18.68 -27.95
N GLY A 576 9.31 -17.71 -28.41
CA GLY A 576 10.48 -17.93 -29.26
C GLY A 576 11.74 -18.37 -28.53
N GLY A 577 11.74 -18.44 -27.20
CA GLY A 577 12.93 -18.74 -26.39
C GLY A 577 14.06 -17.72 -26.53
N ARG A 578 13.72 -16.46 -26.87
CA ARG A 578 14.68 -15.36 -27.08
C ARG A 578 15.01 -14.63 -25.78
N ASP A 579 16.08 -13.84 -25.80
CA ASP A 579 16.41 -12.92 -24.71
C ASP A 579 15.31 -11.86 -24.55
N LEU A 580 15.03 -11.49 -23.30
CA LEU A 580 14.03 -10.48 -22.98
C LEU A 580 14.59 -9.08 -23.25
N ALA A 581 13.86 -8.31 -24.04
CA ALA A 581 14.19 -6.92 -24.30
C ALA A 581 12.92 -6.12 -24.53
N VAL A 582 12.88 -4.91 -23.97
CA VAL A 582 11.82 -3.94 -24.21
C VAL A 582 12.41 -2.63 -24.74
N GLY A 583 11.56 -1.71 -25.17
CA GLY A 583 11.97 -0.46 -25.81
C GLY A 583 12.97 0.36 -24.99
N TYR A 584 12.87 0.34 -23.65
CA TYR A 584 13.84 1.02 -22.77
C TYR A 584 15.28 0.53 -22.97
N THR A 585 15.47 -0.79 -23.01
CA THR A 585 16.79 -1.40 -23.24
C THR A 585 17.20 -1.30 -24.70
N GLU A 586 16.28 -1.48 -25.65
CA GLU A 586 16.56 -1.46 -27.08
C GLU A 586 17.00 -0.08 -27.57
N HIS A 587 16.43 0.99 -27.00
CA HIS A 587 16.75 2.37 -27.34
C HIS A 587 17.78 2.99 -26.40
N ASN A 588 18.35 2.20 -25.48
CA ASN A 588 19.35 2.63 -24.49
C ASN A 588 18.88 3.86 -23.68
N LEU A 589 17.66 3.81 -23.15
CA LEU A 589 17.04 4.91 -22.39
C LEU A 589 17.32 4.86 -20.89
N LEU A 590 17.75 3.70 -20.38
CA LEU A 590 18.10 3.53 -18.98
C LEU A 590 19.42 4.23 -18.66
N LYS A 591 19.48 4.93 -17.53
CA LYS A 591 20.73 5.46 -16.98
C LYS A 591 21.60 4.35 -16.40
N ALA A 592 22.81 4.72 -15.98
CA ALA A 592 23.75 3.84 -15.31
C ALA A 592 23.08 3.11 -14.14
N HIS A 593 23.15 1.78 -14.16
CA HIS A 593 22.68 0.91 -13.08
C HIS A 593 23.62 -0.28 -12.89
N CYS A 594 23.58 -0.86 -11.71
CA CYS A 594 24.43 -1.98 -11.34
C CYS A 594 24.03 -3.27 -12.09
N ALA A 595 24.95 -4.24 -12.17
CA ALA A 595 24.70 -5.63 -12.59
C ALA A 595 23.70 -6.38 -11.69
N CYS A 596 23.42 -5.89 -10.48
CA CYS A 596 22.29 -6.35 -9.68
C CYS A 596 20.95 -5.73 -10.11
N HIS A 597 20.96 -4.86 -11.12
CA HIS A 597 19.82 -4.16 -11.70
C HIS A 597 19.13 -3.14 -10.79
N SER A 598 19.83 -2.72 -9.74
CA SER A 598 19.50 -1.53 -8.94
C SER A 598 20.12 -0.28 -9.55
N PHE A 599 19.38 0.84 -9.49
CA PHE A 599 19.90 2.17 -9.80
C PHE A 599 20.69 2.78 -8.63
N GLY A 600 20.69 2.12 -7.46
CA GLY A 600 21.72 2.20 -6.43
C GLY A 600 22.13 3.59 -5.93
N ARG A 601 21.28 4.60 -6.04
CA ARG A 601 21.48 5.92 -5.43
C ARG A 601 20.72 6.01 -4.12
N ASP A 602 19.39 5.88 -4.18
CA ASP A 602 18.51 5.95 -3.01
C ASP A 602 17.41 4.88 -3.01
N TRP A 603 16.74 4.73 -1.86
CA TRP A 603 15.59 3.83 -1.67
C TRP A 603 14.37 4.65 -1.26
N PRO A 604 13.29 4.71 -2.08
CA PRO A 604 13.08 3.99 -3.35
C PRO A 604 13.84 4.61 -4.54
N THR A 605 13.95 3.87 -5.65
CA THR A 605 14.54 4.38 -6.90
C THR A 605 13.79 5.63 -7.37
N MET A 606 14.51 6.70 -7.71
CA MET A 606 13.90 7.94 -8.20
C MET A 606 13.94 8.05 -9.73
N LEU A 607 13.08 8.92 -10.27
CA LEU A 607 12.99 9.17 -11.71
C LEU A 607 14.34 9.60 -12.30
N PHE A 608 15.07 10.48 -11.60
CA PHE A 608 16.38 10.97 -12.03
C PHE A 608 17.46 9.88 -12.03
N ASP A 609 17.27 8.79 -11.29
CA ASP A 609 18.20 7.66 -11.25
C ASP A 609 17.96 6.71 -12.41
N ALA A 610 16.68 6.50 -12.76
CA ALA A 610 16.28 5.51 -13.74
C ALA A 610 16.52 5.96 -15.19
N ILE A 611 16.15 7.21 -15.51
CA ILE A 611 16.13 7.72 -16.88
C ILE A 611 16.39 9.23 -16.96
N ASP A 612 16.50 9.77 -18.18
CA ASP A 612 16.49 11.20 -18.41
C ASP A 612 15.07 11.79 -18.14
N PRO A 613 14.92 12.80 -17.26
CA PRO A 613 13.67 13.51 -17.05
C PRO A 613 12.98 14.02 -18.32
N ASP A 614 13.76 14.43 -19.33
CA ASP A 614 13.24 15.04 -20.56
C ASP A 614 12.45 14.06 -21.44
N ILE A 615 12.60 12.75 -21.22
CA ILE A 615 11.82 11.72 -21.91
C ILE A 615 10.61 11.24 -21.09
N ALA A 616 10.48 11.70 -19.84
CA ALA A 616 9.35 11.37 -18.98
C ALA A 616 8.15 12.26 -19.29
N ASN A 617 6.94 11.71 -19.29
CA ASN A 617 5.73 12.47 -19.61
C ASN A 617 5.02 13.05 -18.36
N VAL A 618 5.71 13.08 -17.22
CA VAL A 618 5.16 13.42 -15.91
C VAL A 618 5.38 14.89 -15.51
N TYR A 619 6.30 15.60 -16.17
CA TYR A 619 6.63 17.01 -15.85
C TYR A 619 5.62 18.02 -16.40
N ASP A 620 4.90 17.68 -17.48
CA ASP A 620 4.03 18.62 -18.18
C ASP A 620 2.63 18.78 -17.56
N VAL A 621 2.34 18.14 -16.42
CA VAL A 621 1.00 18.13 -15.79
C VAL A 621 1.08 18.48 -14.30
N TRP A 622 1.47 19.72 -14.02
CA TRP A 622 1.64 20.25 -12.66
C TRP A 622 0.39 20.10 -11.78
N GLU A 623 -0.82 20.18 -12.33
CA GLU A 623 -2.05 20.07 -11.54
C GLU A 623 -2.33 18.66 -10.97
N ARG A 624 -1.63 17.62 -11.46
CA ARG A 624 -1.77 16.22 -11.00
C ARG A 624 -0.50 15.62 -10.40
N THR A 625 0.61 16.35 -10.46
CA THR A 625 1.90 15.94 -9.90
C THR A 625 2.09 16.52 -8.50
N ARG A 626 2.48 15.68 -7.54
CA ARG A 626 3.07 16.12 -6.28
C ARG A 626 4.51 15.65 -6.21
N TYR A 627 5.36 16.51 -5.67
CA TYR A 627 6.73 16.16 -5.34
C TYR A 627 6.81 16.03 -3.84
N GLY A 628 7.59 15.06 -3.38
CA GLY A 628 7.97 15.08 -2.00
C GLY A 628 9.32 14.47 -1.74
N LYS A 629 9.77 14.72 -0.52
CA LYS A 629 11.16 14.54 -0.13
C LYS A 629 11.51 13.07 -0.16
N GLU A 630 12.71 12.81 -0.66
CA GLU A 630 13.34 11.50 -0.56
C GLU A 630 13.31 10.97 0.90
N PRO A 631 12.91 9.69 1.10
CA PRO A 631 13.06 8.96 2.35
C PRO A 631 14.53 8.77 2.77
N ARG A 632 15.22 9.84 3.21
CA ARG A 632 16.66 9.80 3.48
C ARG A 632 17.13 8.66 4.39
N TYR A 633 18.08 7.88 3.91
CA TYR A 633 18.93 7.02 4.74
C TYR A 633 19.87 7.89 5.61
N ARG A 634 19.55 8.11 6.89
CA ARG A 634 20.56 8.58 7.86
C ARG A 634 21.38 7.38 8.34
N TYR A 635 22.45 7.04 7.65
CA TYR A 635 23.52 6.27 8.28
C TYR A 635 24.33 7.22 9.21
N LEU A 636 24.38 6.88 10.50
CA LEU A 636 25.51 7.14 11.40
C LEU A 636 25.88 8.57 11.87
N GLU A 637 25.03 9.59 11.77
CA GLU A 637 25.37 10.90 12.38
C GLU A 637 24.72 11.21 13.74
N ASP A 638 23.72 10.43 14.20
CA ASP A 638 23.01 10.71 15.47
C ASP A 638 23.08 9.57 16.50
N LEU A 639 24.12 8.74 16.50
CA LEU A 639 24.44 7.97 17.71
C LEU A 639 25.22 8.89 18.66
N PRO A 640 24.71 9.18 19.87
CA PRO A 640 25.51 9.91 20.85
C PRO A 640 26.77 9.08 21.13
N ALA A 641 27.94 9.68 20.94
CA ALA A 641 29.28 9.11 21.11
C ALA A 641 29.59 8.62 22.55
N SER A 642 28.59 8.40 23.40
CA SER A 642 28.71 8.04 24.81
C SER A 642 28.26 6.62 25.17
N SER A 643 27.91 5.77 24.19
CA SER A 643 27.42 4.41 24.47
C SER A 643 28.33 3.28 23.97
N PHE A 644 29.64 3.42 24.21
CA PHE A 644 30.56 2.27 24.27
C PHE A 644 31.51 2.41 25.47
N SER A 645 31.05 2.02 26.66
CA SER A 645 31.95 1.66 27.76
C SER A 645 32.11 0.15 27.76
N ILE A 646 33.12 -0.32 27.03
CA ILE A 646 33.60 -1.70 27.14
C ILE A 646 34.30 -1.80 28.50
N VAL A 647 33.66 -2.47 29.47
CA VAL A 647 34.32 -2.97 30.67
C VAL A 647 35.25 -4.10 30.22
N LYS A 648 36.53 -3.79 30.00
CA LYS A 648 37.58 -4.81 29.94
C LYS A 648 37.94 -5.21 31.37
N SER A 649 37.38 -6.33 31.81
CA SER A 649 37.99 -7.15 32.85
C SER A 649 39.33 -7.68 32.34
N GLY A 650 40.43 -7.28 32.97
CA GLY A 650 41.73 -7.92 32.85
C GLY A 650 42.12 -8.52 34.19
N GLU A 651 42.19 -9.85 34.25
CA GLU A 651 42.92 -10.58 35.29
C GLU A 651 44.39 -10.76 34.85
N GLU A 652 45.24 -11.04 35.85
CA GLU A 652 46.68 -11.35 35.84
C GLU A 652 47.65 -10.17 35.94
N MET A 653 47.95 -9.70 37.16
CA MET A 653 48.97 -10.28 38.07
C MET A 653 48.93 -9.62 39.45
#